data_AF-A0A0I9N9B8-F1
#
_entry.id   AF-A0A0I9N9B8-F1
#
_cell.length_a   1.000
_cell.length_b   1.000
_cell.length_c   1.000
_cell.angle_alpha   90.00
_cell.angle_beta   90.00
_cell.angle_gamma   90.00
#
_symmetry.space_group_name_H-M   'P 1'
#
loop_
_entity.id
_entity.type
_entity.pdbx_description
1 polymer ?
#
loop_
_entity_poly.entity_id
_entity_poly.type
_entity_poly.pdbx_seq_one_letter_code
_entity_poly.pdbx_strand_id
1 'polypeptide(L)'
;MSSVASLQEYDLSTNLAELPIGLHWRLASSLNFQTVWMKVIGDSTSSPFSLSVSEYDRILRSENQGSSLLYLWGNRGQNVRHLLLRLQSFSKMHGTSLDGPQLALRRKFVPVKWSADEQITVKVIGADNCMLQLFCHARGFPWPHFQWMENDKDIDCSNGKALIISRCKCRKGLMYRCRIWNEIEEGFEYSTFYRRPGKSFHSKLITKPVDLSLFITANVTVDSCKRCSAYKNLNLSTDFFRTVQNEGNIGGWNAELIATDKVALIIGNCNYINLPSLVTPHCDAEMFAESLQNLGFKTVALGDLNLAEMHFFIKEYRKLLGDGVYAVFYFVGHGFEKNGKNYLLAVDAPSVDCKMTECISVEWVLSVFEDSHPALNLILLDVCRKNVKCVGCLDDADNEQIPKIARNTVCGYATSSGVSAFEVHGERNGVFMKHLLQHIADEATVLEMLTKTFQEISNDTRICDVQIPELKSNLVLPRGLRDPLICYGHTASFNCHTLYWRYMHELPSPINVQFTDQNMFVIIWYDYVGHFTNKVYIFTSVNDLSDKNSAGGLKPLPTKFSHVAHLHFPKHVDVSAERIIEDGNDGVSISVMLSNLQRLKGTVLFSVDLASRKDDVVIASKSNLSLGDVLVTRIYRVE
;
A
#
# COMPACT_ATOMS: atom_id res chain seq x y z
N MET A 1 -4.12 9.47 57.40
CA MET A 1 -4.72 9.10 56.11
C MET A 1 -3.58 8.91 55.13
N SER A 2 -3.48 7.72 54.53
CA SER A 2 -2.36 7.28 53.70
C SER A 2 -1.93 8.36 52.71
N SER A 3 -0.64 8.69 52.69
CA SER A 3 -0.03 9.50 51.64
C SER A 3 -0.45 8.92 50.30
N VAL A 4 -1.30 9.64 49.58
CA VAL A 4 -1.57 9.37 48.17
C VAL A 4 -0.20 9.50 47.52
N ALA A 5 0.41 8.36 47.19
CA ALA A 5 1.67 8.31 46.47
C ALA A 5 1.56 9.33 45.34
N SER A 6 2.43 10.33 45.36
CA SER A 6 2.52 11.30 44.28
C SER A 6 2.69 10.48 43.01
N LEU A 7 1.63 10.36 42.23
CA LEU A 7 1.67 9.78 40.90
C LEU A 7 2.78 10.57 40.20
N GLN A 8 3.96 9.95 40.03
CA GLN A 8 5.11 10.57 39.37
C GLN A 8 4.59 11.30 38.14
N GLU A 9 4.69 12.63 38.17
CA GLU A 9 4.19 13.46 37.10
C GLU A 9 5.09 13.21 35.88
N TYR A 10 4.46 12.84 34.77
CA TYR A 10 5.08 12.86 33.46
C TYR A 10 4.56 14.09 32.72
N ASP A 11 5.30 14.50 31.70
CA ASP A 11 4.90 15.57 30.80
C ASP A 11 4.90 15.08 29.33
N LEU A 12 4.66 16.00 28.40
CA LEU A 12 4.65 15.69 26.97
C LEU A 12 6.06 15.42 26.40
N SER A 13 7.12 15.86 27.07
CA SER A 13 8.52 15.65 26.69
C SER A 13 9.10 14.34 27.22
N THR A 14 8.44 13.70 28.18
CA THR A 14 8.88 12.45 28.81
C THR A 14 9.10 11.37 27.74
N ASN A 15 10.28 10.77 27.74
CA ASN A 15 10.65 9.71 26.81
C ASN A 15 9.79 8.45 27.07
N LEU A 16 9.39 7.75 25.99
CA LEU A 16 8.54 6.56 26.12
C LEU A 16 9.21 5.38 26.85
N ALA A 17 10.55 5.33 26.90
CA ALA A 17 11.31 4.34 27.66
C ALA A 17 11.44 4.68 29.15
N GLU A 18 11.11 5.92 29.55
CA GLU A 18 11.32 6.46 30.90
C GLU A 18 9.99 6.79 31.60
N LEU A 19 8.88 6.19 31.15
CA LEU A 19 7.56 6.44 31.72
C LEU A 19 7.49 5.94 33.17
N PRO A 20 6.79 6.66 34.07
CA PRO A 20 6.47 6.15 35.40
C PRO A 20 5.83 4.77 35.32
N ILE A 21 6.24 3.86 36.21
CA ILE A 21 5.92 2.42 36.09
C ILE A 21 4.42 2.14 35.95
N GLY A 22 3.58 2.85 36.71
CA GLY A 22 2.12 2.71 36.63
C GLY A 22 1.53 3.24 35.32
N LEU A 23 2.14 4.24 34.68
CA LEU A 23 1.74 4.69 33.34
C LEU A 23 2.21 3.72 32.26
N HIS A 24 3.47 3.26 32.35
CA HIS A 24 4.06 2.31 31.41
C HIS A 24 3.17 1.08 31.23
N TRP A 25 2.80 0.42 32.33
CA TRP A 25 1.97 -0.80 32.27
C TRP A 25 0.58 -0.56 31.69
N ARG A 26 -0.07 0.56 32.04
CA ARG A 26 -1.40 0.91 31.49
C ARG A 26 -1.33 1.19 29.99
N LEU A 27 -0.32 1.93 29.55
CA LEU A 27 -0.12 2.24 28.14
C LEU A 27 0.23 0.96 27.36
N ALA A 28 1.14 0.14 27.85
CA ALA A 28 1.48 -1.16 27.26
C ALA A 28 0.25 -2.08 27.14
N SER A 29 -0.57 -2.19 28.20
CA SER A 29 -1.81 -2.97 28.16
C SER A 29 -2.79 -2.44 27.11
N SER A 30 -2.93 -1.12 26.99
CA SER A 30 -3.81 -0.51 25.98
C SER A 30 -3.32 -0.71 24.54
N LEU A 31 -2.01 -0.81 24.35
CA LEU A 31 -1.40 -1.14 23.05
C LEU A 31 -1.59 -2.61 22.69
N ASN A 32 -1.54 -3.51 23.68
CA ASN A 32 -1.76 -4.96 23.49
C ASN A 32 -3.22 -5.32 23.22
N PHE A 33 -4.16 -4.56 23.79
CA PHE A 33 -5.58 -4.80 23.63
C PHE A 33 -5.96 -4.83 22.14
N GLN A 34 -6.53 -5.94 21.67
CA GLN A 34 -6.92 -6.15 20.26
C GLN A 34 -5.83 -5.74 19.24
N THR A 35 -4.56 -5.98 19.60
CA THR A 35 -3.39 -5.68 18.77
C THR A 35 -3.37 -4.23 18.26
N VAL A 36 -3.83 -3.27 19.07
CA VAL A 36 -3.86 -1.83 18.73
C VAL A 36 -2.52 -1.32 18.24
N TRP A 37 -1.42 -1.82 18.81
CA TRP A 37 -0.07 -1.45 18.40
C TRP A 37 0.20 -1.68 16.90
N MET A 38 -0.40 -2.70 16.27
CA MET A 38 -0.22 -2.98 14.84
C MET A 38 -0.79 -1.85 13.95
N LYS A 39 -1.80 -1.13 14.45
CA LYS A 39 -2.31 0.06 13.77
C LYS A 39 -1.36 1.24 13.92
N VAL A 40 -0.69 1.37 15.07
CA VAL A 40 0.21 2.50 15.37
C VAL A 40 1.49 2.47 14.53
N ILE A 41 2.03 1.28 14.26
CA ILE A 41 3.25 1.11 13.46
C ILE A 41 3.04 1.61 12.02
N GLY A 42 1.85 1.41 11.44
CA GLY A 42 1.48 1.79 10.07
C GLY A 42 2.30 1.08 8.97
N ASP A 43 2.01 1.43 7.71
CA ASP A 43 2.61 0.78 6.54
C ASP A 43 3.88 1.49 6.01
N SER A 44 4.06 2.76 6.38
CA SER A 44 5.23 3.56 6.01
C SER A 44 6.50 2.98 6.64
N THR A 45 7.52 2.70 5.83
CA THR A 45 8.83 2.20 6.31
C THR A 45 9.71 3.30 6.90
N SER A 46 9.40 4.58 6.66
CA SER A 46 10.19 5.74 7.10
C SER A 46 9.76 6.32 8.45
N SER A 47 8.74 5.75 9.11
CA SER A 47 8.22 6.29 10.37
C SER A 47 9.10 5.88 11.56
N PRO A 48 9.36 6.76 12.54
CA PRO A 48 10.00 6.32 13.79
C PRO A 48 9.18 5.27 14.55
N PHE A 49 7.87 5.20 14.29
CA PHE A 49 6.96 4.22 14.88
C PHE A 49 6.88 2.91 14.09
N SER A 50 7.31 2.87 12.83
CA SER A 50 7.28 1.64 12.03
C SER A 50 8.34 0.67 12.48
N LEU A 51 8.09 -0.63 12.32
CA LEU A 51 9.04 -1.67 12.72
C LEU A 51 9.73 -2.22 11.48
N SER A 52 11.04 -2.45 11.55
CA SER A 52 11.64 -3.40 10.62
C SER A 52 10.98 -4.75 10.78
N VAL A 53 11.08 -5.64 9.79
CA VAL A 53 10.43 -6.93 9.97
C VAL A 53 11.09 -7.77 11.07
N SER A 54 12.41 -7.63 11.23
CA SER A 54 13.13 -8.26 12.37
C SER A 54 12.70 -7.71 13.73
N GLU A 55 12.41 -6.41 13.81
CA GLU A 55 11.80 -5.80 15.00
C GLU A 55 10.37 -6.30 15.18
N TYR A 56 9.57 -6.37 14.12
CA TYR A 56 8.20 -6.86 14.18
C TYR A 56 8.15 -8.29 14.70
N ASP A 57 8.99 -9.20 14.19
CA ASP A 57 9.09 -10.59 14.66
C ASP A 57 9.62 -10.68 16.11
N ARG A 58 10.49 -9.75 16.51
CA ARG A 58 10.96 -9.66 17.91
C ARG A 58 9.83 -9.18 18.82
N ILE A 59 9.06 -8.18 18.39
CA ILE A 59 7.90 -7.68 19.11
C ILE A 59 6.85 -8.80 19.21
N LEU A 60 6.52 -9.48 18.12
CA LEU A 60 5.56 -10.59 18.12
C LEU A 60 5.92 -11.69 19.13
N ARG A 61 7.21 -12.03 19.26
CA ARG A 61 7.73 -13.02 20.21
C ARG A 61 7.83 -12.52 21.65
N SER A 62 7.65 -11.23 21.90
CA SER A 62 7.68 -10.66 23.24
C SER A 62 6.40 -11.02 24.01
N GLU A 63 6.54 -11.39 25.28
CA GLU A 63 5.41 -11.61 26.19
C GLU A 63 4.55 -10.35 26.37
N ASN A 64 5.17 -9.17 26.29
CA ASN A 64 4.47 -7.89 26.36
C ASN A 64 4.90 -6.97 25.20
N GLN A 65 4.21 -7.11 24.07
CA GLN A 65 4.44 -6.38 22.83
C GLN A 65 4.45 -4.86 23.05
N GLY A 66 3.44 -4.33 23.75
CA GLY A 66 3.29 -2.92 24.07
C GLY A 66 4.45 -2.37 24.89
N SER A 67 4.93 -3.11 25.90
CA SER A 67 6.10 -2.71 26.69
C SER A 67 7.36 -2.67 25.82
N SER A 68 7.60 -3.71 25.02
CA SER A 68 8.74 -3.76 24.11
C SER A 68 8.72 -2.62 23.08
N LEU A 69 7.54 -2.23 22.60
CA LEU A 69 7.38 -1.11 21.69
C LEU A 69 7.66 0.24 22.34
N LEU A 70 7.20 0.46 23.58
CA LEU A 70 7.47 1.70 24.30
C LEU A 70 8.98 1.91 24.50
N TYR A 71 9.71 0.87 24.87
CA TYR A 71 11.17 0.91 24.94
C TYR A 71 11.81 1.15 23.57
N LEU A 72 11.36 0.45 22.52
CA LEU A 72 11.90 0.62 21.18
C LEU A 72 11.71 2.05 20.65
N TRP A 73 10.50 2.58 20.74
CA TRP A 73 10.20 3.95 20.30
C TRP A 73 10.90 4.99 21.17
N GLY A 74 10.98 4.76 22.49
CA GLY A 74 11.75 5.63 23.40
C GLY A 74 13.23 5.71 23.06
N ASN A 75 13.85 4.56 22.75
CA ASN A 75 15.23 4.47 22.27
C ASN A 75 15.44 5.16 20.91
N ARG A 76 14.38 5.33 20.12
CA ARG A 76 14.36 6.14 18.89
C ARG A 76 14.06 7.63 19.14
N GLY A 77 14.16 8.08 20.39
CA GLY A 77 13.91 9.46 20.78
C GLY A 77 12.43 9.86 20.76
N GLN A 78 11.50 8.90 20.72
CA GLN A 78 10.08 9.21 20.76
C GLN A 78 9.61 9.48 22.19
N ASN A 79 8.81 10.52 22.36
CA ASN A 79 8.24 10.94 23.64
C ASN A 79 6.72 10.85 23.62
N VAL A 80 6.09 11.15 24.75
CA VAL A 80 4.63 11.16 24.91
C VAL A 80 3.94 12.03 23.85
N ARG A 81 4.49 13.21 23.52
CA ARG A 81 3.94 14.08 22.47
C ARG A 81 3.93 13.39 21.12
N HIS A 82 5.04 12.77 20.72
CA HIS A 82 5.14 12.10 19.41
C HIS A 82 4.13 10.96 19.28
N LEU A 83 4.04 10.10 20.30
CA LEU A 83 3.07 8.99 20.30
C LEU A 83 1.63 9.51 20.30
N LEU A 84 1.34 10.55 21.09
CA LEU A 84 0.02 11.14 21.13
C LEU A 84 -0.39 11.76 19.78
N LEU A 85 0.53 12.45 19.09
CA LEU A 85 0.27 12.97 17.73
C LEU A 85 0.05 11.85 16.72
N ARG A 86 0.83 10.76 16.80
CA ARG A 86 0.65 9.56 15.96
C ARG A 86 -0.74 8.95 16.15
N LEU A 87 -1.12 8.70 17.40
CA LEU A 87 -2.44 8.15 17.76
C LEU A 87 -3.58 9.06 17.27
N GLN A 88 -3.45 10.38 17.41
CA GLN A 88 -4.45 11.35 16.95
C GLN A 88 -4.57 11.42 15.42
N SER A 89 -3.45 11.30 14.72
CA SER A 89 -3.45 11.27 13.26
C SER A 89 -4.15 10.01 12.77
N PHE A 90 -3.80 8.87 13.35
CA PHE A 90 -4.30 7.56 12.94
C PHE A 90 -5.73 7.29 13.42
N SER A 91 -6.20 7.92 14.50
CA SER A 91 -7.59 7.79 14.96
C SER A 91 -8.58 8.35 13.94
N LYS A 92 -8.14 9.22 13.03
CA LYS A 92 -8.96 9.68 11.90
C LYS A 92 -9.33 8.53 10.95
N MET A 93 -8.44 7.55 10.81
CA MET A 93 -8.65 6.35 9.99
C MET A 93 -9.27 5.20 10.80
N HIS A 94 -8.86 5.03 12.06
CA HIS A 94 -9.22 3.84 12.85
C HIS A 94 -10.26 4.07 13.97
N GLY A 95 -10.84 5.28 14.05
CA GLY A 95 -11.92 5.61 15.00
C GLY A 95 -11.57 5.33 16.47
N THR A 96 -12.49 4.66 17.18
CA THR A 96 -12.43 4.37 18.63
C THR A 96 -11.28 3.45 19.02
N SER A 97 -10.74 2.67 18.08
CA SER A 97 -9.73 1.63 18.39
C SER A 97 -8.45 2.19 19.01
N LEU A 98 -8.14 3.47 18.82
CA LEU A 98 -6.97 4.13 19.39
C LEU A 98 -7.27 5.00 20.61
N ASP A 99 -8.50 5.00 21.13
CA ASP A 99 -8.86 5.84 22.27
C ASP A 99 -8.21 5.36 23.57
N GLY A 100 -8.09 4.05 23.78
CA GLY A 100 -7.49 3.45 24.99
C GLY A 100 -6.10 4.02 25.32
N PRO A 101 -5.10 3.95 24.41
CA PRO A 101 -3.79 4.54 24.62
C PRO A 101 -3.83 6.07 24.86
N GLN A 102 -4.74 6.79 24.19
CA GLN A 102 -4.87 8.23 24.36
C GLN A 102 -5.47 8.61 25.72
N LEU A 103 -6.41 7.80 26.23
CA LEU A 103 -6.99 7.92 27.56
C LEU A 103 -5.96 7.58 28.65
N ALA A 104 -5.14 6.55 28.42
CA ALA A 104 -4.02 6.21 29.31
C ALA A 104 -3.02 7.38 29.44
N LEU A 105 -2.74 8.06 28.34
CA LEU A 105 -1.92 9.29 28.27
C LEU A 105 -2.64 10.56 28.73
N ARG A 106 -3.87 10.46 29.26
CA ARG A 106 -4.68 11.58 29.76
C ARG A 106 -4.92 12.69 28.74
N ARG A 107 -5.07 12.34 27.45
CA ARG A 107 -5.44 13.31 26.40
C ARG A 107 -6.66 14.11 26.83
N LYS A 108 -6.61 15.44 26.68
CA LYS A 108 -7.72 16.33 27.06
C LYS A 108 -9.03 15.88 26.37
N PHE A 109 -10.10 15.71 27.14
CA PHE A 109 -11.44 15.47 26.62
C PHE A 109 -11.82 16.59 25.64
N VAL A 110 -12.27 16.22 24.44
CA VAL A 110 -12.71 17.18 23.44
C VAL A 110 -14.21 16.95 23.26
N PRO A 111 -15.07 17.88 23.73
CA PRO A 111 -16.50 17.83 23.47
C PRO A 111 -16.79 17.66 21.98
N VAL A 112 -17.87 16.98 21.65
CA VAL A 112 -18.28 16.84 20.24
C VAL A 112 -18.48 18.22 19.63
N LYS A 113 -17.93 18.41 18.43
CA LYS A 113 -18.05 19.64 17.66
C LYS A 113 -18.09 19.34 16.17
N TRP A 114 -18.70 20.26 15.42
CA TRP A 114 -18.72 20.21 13.97
C TRP A 114 -17.29 20.39 13.41
N SER A 115 -16.95 19.60 12.39
CA SER A 115 -15.66 19.66 11.69
C SER A 115 -15.73 20.38 10.35
N ALA A 116 -16.93 20.73 9.89
CA ALA A 116 -17.22 21.51 8.70
C ALA A 116 -18.42 22.43 8.97
N ASP A 117 -18.60 23.45 8.14
CA ASP A 117 -19.75 24.37 8.22
C ASP A 117 -21.06 23.61 7.96
N GLU A 118 -21.03 22.70 6.97
CA GLU A 118 -22.09 21.73 6.75
C GLU A 118 -21.96 20.56 7.72
N GLN A 119 -22.97 20.35 8.56
CA GLN A 119 -22.97 19.28 9.56
C GLN A 119 -23.11 17.89 8.93
N ILE A 120 -23.83 17.81 7.81
CA ILE A 120 -24.00 16.61 6.99
C ILE A 120 -23.80 17.00 5.54
N THR A 121 -22.93 16.28 4.84
CA THR A 121 -22.84 16.35 3.37
C THR A 121 -23.55 15.16 2.75
N VAL A 122 -24.23 15.37 1.64
CA VAL A 122 -24.90 14.31 0.86
C VAL A 122 -24.16 14.14 -0.46
N LYS A 123 -23.74 12.92 -0.77
CA LYS A 123 -23.15 12.56 -2.06
C LYS A 123 -24.01 11.52 -2.74
N VAL A 124 -24.16 11.66 -4.06
CA VAL A 124 -24.71 10.61 -4.91
C VAL A 124 -23.56 9.67 -5.26
N ILE A 125 -23.75 8.37 -5.04
CA ILE A 125 -22.74 7.33 -5.25
C ILE A 125 -23.33 6.09 -5.92
N GLY A 126 -22.46 5.17 -6.34
CA GLY A 126 -22.81 3.87 -6.92
C GLY A 126 -23.04 3.92 -8.43
N ALA A 127 -22.98 2.74 -9.08
CA ALA A 127 -23.36 2.58 -10.48
C ALA A 127 -24.78 3.15 -10.69
N ASP A 128 -24.96 3.94 -11.75
CA ASP A 128 -26.21 4.63 -12.10
C ASP A 128 -26.69 5.69 -11.11
N ASN A 129 -25.85 6.18 -10.20
CA ASN A 129 -26.21 7.26 -9.27
C ASN A 129 -27.42 6.92 -8.39
N CYS A 130 -27.58 5.64 -8.03
CA CYS A 130 -28.77 5.09 -7.39
C CYS A 130 -28.73 5.13 -5.85
N MET A 131 -27.60 5.48 -5.24
CA MET A 131 -27.41 5.53 -3.79
C MET A 131 -27.03 6.93 -3.32
N LEU A 132 -27.34 7.22 -2.06
CA LEU A 132 -26.93 8.43 -1.35
C LEU A 132 -26.07 8.05 -0.14
N GLN A 133 -24.92 8.70 -0.01
CA GLN A 133 -24.10 8.68 1.19
C GLN A 133 -24.30 9.98 1.95
N LEU A 134 -24.83 9.86 3.16
CA LEU A 134 -24.89 10.95 4.13
C LEU A 134 -23.68 10.81 5.05
N PHE A 135 -22.88 11.86 5.15
CA PHE A 135 -21.68 11.86 5.99
C PHE A 135 -21.79 12.93 7.07
N CYS A 136 -21.71 12.55 8.34
CA CYS A 136 -21.77 13.46 9.46
C CYS A 136 -20.38 14.05 9.78
N HIS A 137 -20.23 15.37 9.63
CA HIS A 137 -19.00 16.10 9.91
C HIS A 137 -18.88 16.48 11.38
N ALA A 138 -18.70 15.48 12.24
CA ALA A 138 -18.41 15.66 13.66
C ALA A 138 -17.06 15.06 14.06
N ARG A 139 -16.49 15.64 15.12
CA ARG A 139 -15.27 15.18 15.78
C ARG A 139 -15.35 15.38 17.29
N GLY A 140 -14.58 14.60 18.04
CA GLY A 140 -14.47 14.68 19.50
C GLY A 140 -13.37 13.75 19.99
N PHE A 141 -13.11 13.78 21.30
CA PHE A 141 -12.27 12.80 21.98
C PHE A 141 -12.86 12.47 23.36
N PRO A 142 -13.16 11.19 23.68
CA PRO A 142 -13.02 9.98 22.84
C PRO A 142 -13.74 10.10 21.50
N TRP A 143 -13.37 9.23 20.55
CA TRP A 143 -14.00 9.24 19.24
C TRP A 143 -15.51 9.12 19.41
N PRO A 144 -16.31 10.00 18.76
CA PRO A 144 -17.74 10.03 19.04
C PRO A 144 -18.45 8.77 18.57
N HIS A 145 -19.50 8.42 19.30
CA HIS A 145 -20.54 7.52 18.82
C HIS A 145 -21.50 8.31 17.92
N PHE A 146 -22.00 7.64 16.90
CA PHE A 146 -22.98 8.16 15.97
C PHE A 146 -24.23 7.31 16.06
N GLN A 147 -25.39 7.90 15.83
CA GLN A 147 -26.66 7.20 15.68
C GLN A 147 -27.50 7.99 14.69
N TRP A 148 -27.74 7.41 13.51
CA TRP A 148 -28.60 8.05 12.54
C TRP A 148 -30.07 7.86 12.89
N MET A 149 -30.87 8.85 12.50
CA MET A 149 -32.30 8.92 12.73
C MET A 149 -33.03 9.28 11.44
N GLU A 150 -34.16 8.63 11.21
CA GLU A 150 -35.13 8.95 10.15
C GLU A 150 -36.41 9.43 10.83
N ASN A 151 -36.82 10.68 10.57
CA ASN A 151 -37.98 11.30 11.22
C ASN A 151 -37.98 11.11 12.75
N ASP A 152 -36.82 11.36 13.36
CA ASP A 152 -36.56 11.25 14.81
C ASP A 152 -36.66 9.83 15.41
N LYS A 153 -36.73 8.79 14.57
CA LYS A 153 -36.59 7.39 14.98
C LYS A 153 -35.20 6.88 14.64
N ASP A 154 -34.53 6.29 15.62
CA ASP A 154 -33.22 5.68 15.44
C ASP A 154 -33.29 4.60 14.35
N ILE A 155 -32.34 4.63 13.43
CA ILE A 155 -32.17 3.68 12.34
C ILE A 155 -31.29 2.54 12.90
N ASP A 156 -31.78 1.30 12.90
CA ASP A 156 -31.02 0.16 13.43
C ASP A 156 -29.65 0.01 12.76
N CYS A 157 -28.65 -0.42 13.52
CA CYS A 157 -27.27 -0.65 13.07
C CYS A 157 -26.58 0.54 12.37
N SER A 158 -27.13 1.75 12.44
CA SER A 158 -26.57 2.96 11.82
C SER A 158 -25.71 3.77 12.81
N ASN A 159 -24.74 3.11 13.42
CA ASN A 159 -23.90 3.69 14.47
C ASN A 159 -22.58 4.32 13.97
N GLY A 160 -22.42 4.42 12.65
CA GLY A 160 -21.24 4.96 11.99
C GLY A 160 -21.34 6.44 11.58
N LYS A 161 -20.20 7.04 11.23
CA LYS A 161 -20.11 8.43 10.77
C LYS A 161 -20.80 8.67 9.42
N ALA A 162 -20.99 7.62 8.63
CA ALA A 162 -21.70 7.64 7.36
C ALA A 162 -22.95 6.76 7.41
N LEU A 163 -23.98 7.15 6.65
CA LEU A 163 -25.18 6.39 6.39
C LEU A 163 -25.34 6.27 4.87
N ILE A 164 -25.42 5.05 4.36
CA ILE A 164 -25.69 4.76 2.94
C ILE A 164 -27.14 4.33 2.81
N ILE A 165 -27.88 4.96 1.90
CA ILE A 165 -29.30 4.68 1.64
C ILE A 165 -29.60 4.77 0.15
N SER A 166 -30.69 4.13 -0.29
CA SER A 166 -31.13 4.23 -1.68
C SER A 166 -31.63 5.64 -2.02
N ARG A 167 -31.36 6.10 -3.24
CA ARG A 167 -31.90 7.33 -3.83
C ARG A 167 -33.35 7.16 -4.31
N CYS A 168 -34.07 6.18 -3.78
CA CYS A 168 -35.41 5.81 -4.20
C CYS A 168 -36.43 6.91 -3.89
N LYS A 169 -37.39 7.15 -4.80
CA LYS A 169 -38.48 8.11 -4.61
C LYS A 169 -39.27 7.96 -3.31
N CYS A 170 -39.31 6.76 -2.72
CA CYS A 170 -40.01 6.51 -1.45
C CYS A 170 -39.37 7.22 -0.24
N ARG A 171 -38.15 7.76 -0.37
CA ARG A 171 -37.46 8.51 0.68
C ARG A 171 -37.67 10.02 0.58
N LYS A 172 -38.37 10.50 -0.45
CA LYS A 172 -38.68 11.91 -0.63
C LYS A 172 -39.50 12.42 0.56
N GLY A 173 -39.13 13.58 1.10
CA GLY A 173 -39.75 14.19 2.28
C GLY A 173 -39.37 13.57 3.63
N LEU A 174 -38.53 12.53 3.66
CA LEU A 174 -37.97 12.02 4.92
C LEU A 174 -36.85 12.94 5.40
N MET A 175 -36.84 13.19 6.71
CA MET A 175 -35.86 14.04 7.38
C MET A 175 -34.83 13.17 8.09
N TYR A 176 -33.56 13.38 7.77
CA TYR A 176 -32.45 12.65 8.40
C TYR A 176 -31.69 13.53 9.37
N ARG A 177 -31.32 12.95 10.51
CA ARG A 177 -30.45 13.57 11.52
C ARG A 177 -29.42 12.56 11.98
N CYS A 178 -28.28 13.04 12.46
CA CYS A 178 -27.34 12.23 13.20
C CYS A 178 -27.27 12.76 14.64
N ARG A 179 -27.42 11.86 15.61
CA ARG A 179 -27.11 12.11 17.02
C ARG A 179 -25.66 11.70 17.24
N ILE A 180 -24.86 12.58 17.83
CA ILE A 180 -23.44 12.34 18.06
C ILE A 180 -23.15 12.63 19.53
N TRP A 181 -22.44 11.72 20.20
CA TRP A 181 -22.00 11.94 21.57
C TRP A 181 -20.66 11.27 21.83
N ASN A 182 -19.93 11.78 22.81
CA ASN A 182 -18.81 11.06 23.40
C ASN A 182 -18.90 11.12 24.91
N GLU A 183 -18.51 10.02 25.56
CA GLU A 183 -18.56 9.89 26.99
C GLU A 183 -17.37 9.08 27.50
N ILE A 184 -16.86 9.45 28.66
CA ILE A 184 -15.91 8.63 29.40
C ILE A 184 -16.70 7.71 30.31
N GLU A 185 -16.79 6.43 29.97
CA GLU A 185 -17.50 5.41 30.74
C GLU A 185 -17.01 5.33 32.19
N GLU A 186 -17.87 4.89 33.10
CA GLU A 186 -17.50 4.64 34.50
C GLU A 186 -16.85 3.26 34.67
N GLY A 187 -16.15 3.04 35.79
CA GLY A 187 -15.55 1.74 36.12
C GLY A 187 -14.17 1.49 35.52
N PHE A 188 -13.67 2.35 34.65
CA PHE A 188 -12.30 2.26 34.15
C PHE A 188 -11.33 3.09 34.98
N GLU A 189 -10.08 2.64 35.05
CA GLU A 189 -9.03 3.28 35.85
C GLU A 189 -8.78 4.75 35.43
N TYR A 190 -8.82 5.04 34.13
CA TYR A 190 -8.68 6.40 33.60
C TYR A 190 -9.87 7.31 33.94
N SER A 191 -11.05 6.75 34.21
CA SER A 191 -12.28 7.52 34.44
C SER A 191 -12.19 8.37 35.71
N THR A 192 -11.42 7.92 36.70
CA THR A 192 -11.12 8.67 37.93
C THR A 192 -10.48 10.04 37.67
N PHE A 193 -9.75 10.19 36.55
CA PHE A 193 -9.16 11.47 36.15
C PHE A 193 -10.17 12.37 35.44
N TYR A 194 -10.94 11.81 34.50
CA TYR A 194 -11.87 12.57 33.68
C TYR A 194 -13.18 12.94 34.38
N ARG A 195 -13.60 12.17 35.40
CA ARG A 195 -14.84 12.40 36.17
C ARG A 195 -14.63 13.23 37.45
N ARG A 196 -13.45 13.84 37.64
CA ARG A 196 -13.22 14.76 38.78
C ARG A 196 -14.12 15.99 38.69
N PRO A 197 -14.52 16.61 39.82
CA PRO A 197 -15.30 17.85 39.81
C PRO A 197 -14.68 18.92 38.91
N GLY A 198 -15.50 19.55 38.06
CA GLY A 198 -15.09 20.57 37.10
C GLY A 198 -14.52 20.07 35.77
N LYS A 199 -14.35 18.75 35.58
CA LYS A 199 -13.96 18.16 34.28
C LYS A 199 -15.19 17.82 33.45
N SER A 200 -15.11 18.07 32.14
CA SER A 200 -16.07 17.54 31.16
C SER A 200 -15.69 16.11 30.81
N PHE A 201 -16.67 15.22 30.85
CA PHE A 201 -16.53 13.80 30.50
C PHE A 201 -17.64 13.29 29.58
N HIS A 202 -18.60 14.13 29.24
CA HIS A 202 -19.73 13.81 28.36
C HIS A 202 -20.03 15.02 27.48
N SER A 203 -20.35 14.80 26.22
CA SER A 203 -20.86 15.83 25.30
C SER A 203 -21.75 15.20 24.25
N LYS A 204 -22.83 15.90 23.88
CA LYS A 204 -23.81 15.43 22.90
C LYS A 204 -24.26 16.58 22.00
N LEU A 205 -24.41 16.28 20.71
CA LEU A 205 -24.96 17.16 19.69
C LEU A 205 -25.92 16.38 18.79
N ILE A 206 -26.83 17.10 18.13
CA ILE A 206 -27.71 16.56 17.09
C ILE A 206 -27.60 17.51 15.89
N THR A 207 -27.50 16.94 14.70
CA THR A 207 -27.44 17.74 13.47
C THR A 207 -28.77 18.46 13.20
N LYS A 208 -28.72 19.53 12.41
CA LYS A 208 -29.89 20.06 11.71
C LYS A 208 -30.47 18.95 10.81
N PRO A 209 -31.80 18.90 10.62
CA PRO A 209 -32.42 17.95 9.71
C PRO A 209 -31.96 18.19 8.27
N VAL A 210 -31.76 17.10 7.53
CA VAL A 210 -31.50 17.13 6.09
C VAL A 210 -32.67 16.48 5.37
N ASP A 211 -33.30 17.26 4.49
CA ASP A 211 -34.27 16.76 3.51
C ASP A 211 -33.52 16.33 2.25
N LEU A 212 -33.68 15.06 1.87
CA LEU A 212 -33.02 14.49 0.69
C LEU A 212 -33.80 14.73 -0.59
N SER A 213 -34.94 15.44 -0.56
CA SER A 213 -35.80 15.66 -1.71
C SER A 213 -35.09 16.25 -2.93
N LEU A 214 -34.10 17.14 -2.71
CA LEU A 214 -33.27 17.70 -3.79
C LEU A 214 -32.36 16.67 -4.45
N PHE A 215 -31.98 15.64 -3.70
CA PHE A 215 -31.13 14.57 -4.18
C PHE A 215 -31.95 13.42 -4.77
N ILE A 216 -33.28 13.40 -4.66
CA ILE A 216 -34.14 12.30 -5.15
C ILE A 216 -34.88 12.77 -6.40
N THR A 217 -34.54 12.20 -7.56
CA THR A 217 -35.21 12.50 -8.84
C THR A 217 -36.42 11.58 -9.07
N ALA A 218 -37.43 12.07 -9.80
CA ALA A 218 -38.70 11.34 -9.99
C ALA A 218 -38.54 9.99 -10.74
N ASN A 219 -37.48 9.87 -11.54
CA ASN A 219 -37.23 8.71 -12.40
C ASN A 219 -36.54 7.55 -11.68
N VAL A 220 -36.04 7.74 -10.44
CA VAL A 220 -35.32 6.69 -9.70
C VAL A 220 -36.31 5.89 -8.86
N THR A 221 -36.87 4.85 -9.47
CA THR A 221 -37.56 3.76 -8.78
C THR A 221 -36.65 2.56 -8.71
N VAL A 222 -36.25 2.17 -7.50
CA VAL A 222 -35.68 0.83 -7.30
C VAL A 222 -36.85 -0.15 -7.38
N ASP A 223 -36.84 -1.01 -8.39
CA ASP A 223 -37.96 -1.87 -8.76
C ASP A 223 -38.61 -2.58 -7.56
N SER A 224 -39.94 -2.56 -7.52
CA SER A 224 -40.81 -3.27 -6.55
C SER A 224 -40.61 -2.95 -5.06
N CYS A 225 -40.07 -1.76 -4.76
CA CYS A 225 -39.98 -1.14 -3.44
C CYS A 225 -41.28 -1.23 -2.59
N LYS A 226 -41.42 -2.26 -1.75
CA LYS A 226 -42.19 -2.22 -0.48
C LYS A 226 -41.30 -1.58 0.58
N ARG A 227 -41.05 -0.26 0.41
CA ARG A 227 -39.92 0.46 1.03
C ARG A 227 -38.67 -0.38 1.04
N CYS A 228 -38.11 -0.60 -0.15
CA CYS A 228 -36.76 -1.08 -0.37
C CYS A 228 -36.22 -1.82 0.84
N SER A 229 -36.53 -3.12 0.89
CA SER A 229 -37.79 -3.65 1.40
C SER A 229 -37.37 -4.21 2.74
N ALA A 230 -37.46 -3.37 3.77
CA ALA A 230 -36.90 -3.58 5.11
C ALA A 230 -35.48 -4.19 5.11
N TYR A 231 -34.44 -3.36 5.07
CA TYR A 231 -33.17 -3.71 5.72
C TYR A 231 -32.48 -5.01 5.26
N LYS A 232 -32.77 -5.49 4.05
CA LYS A 232 -32.20 -6.76 3.58
C LYS A 232 -30.67 -6.78 3.47
N ASN A 233 -29.97 -5.66 3.65
CA ASN A 233 -28.51 -5.63 3.79
C ASN A 233 -27.99 -4.87 5.03
N LEU A 234 -28.81 -4.61 6.06
CA LEU A 234 -28.30 -4.00 7.32
C LEU A 234 -27.83 -5.03 8.36
N ASN A 235 -27.83 -6.32 8.02
CA ASN A 235 -26.93 -7.29 8.65
C ASN A 235 -25.60 -7.38 7.87
N LEU A 236 -24.83 -6.29 7.89
CA LEU A 236 -23.36 -6.36 7.80
C LEU A 236 -22.74 -6.76 9.16
N SER A 237 -23.55 -7.19 10.12
CA SER A 237 -23.08 -7.77 11.38
C SER A 237 -22.57 -9.19 11.15
N THR A 238 -21.30 -9.31 10.78
CA THR A 238 -20.30 -10.34 11.15
C THR A 238 -20.62 -11.84 11.17
N ASP A 239 -21.86 -12.30 10.96
CA ASP A 239 -22.26 -13.71 10.95
C ASP A 239 -22.36 -14.28 9.53
N PHE A 240 -21.73 -13.61 8.55
CA PHE A 240 -21.64 -14.07 7.16
C PHE A 240 -20.97 -15.45 7.01
N PHE A 241 -20.43 -16.05 8.08
CA PHE A 241 -19.74 -17.32 8.01
C PHE A 241 -20.58 -18.59 8.17
N ARG A 242 -21.94 -18.56 8.08
CA ARG A 242 -22.65 -19.85 8.18
C ARG A 242 -23.92 -20.16 7.39
N THR A 243 -24.33 -19.35 6.42
CA THR A 243 -25.57 -19.68 5.68
C THR A 243 -25.50 -19.40 4.19
N VAL A 244 -24.80 -20.28 3.46
CA VAL A 244 -25.17 -20.60 2.06
C VAL A 244 -25.20 -22.11 1.92
N GLN A 245 -26.32 -22.72 2.29
CA GLN A 245 -26.74 -24.01 1.74
C GLN A 245 -28.18 -24.01 1.19
N ASN A 246 -28.84 -22.85 1.12
CA ASN A 246 -30.17 -22.77 0.50
C ASN A 246 -30.11 -22.04 -0.84
N GLU A 247 -30.27 -22.86 -1.86
CA GLU A 247 -30.64 -22.61 -3.25
C GLU A 247 -31.46 -21.32 -3.47
N GLY A 248 -31.07 -20.55 -4.48
CA GLY A 248 -32.04 -19.86 -5.33
C GLY A 248 -32.17 -18.34 -5.25
N ASN A 249 -31.33 -17.60 -4.55
CA ASN A 249 -31.39 -16.12 -4.62
C ASN A 249 -29.99 -15.51 -4.74
N ILE A 250 -29.59 -15.21 -5.98
CA ILE A 250 -28.39 -14.42 -6.29
C ILE A 250 -28.58 -13.06 -5.61
N GLY A 251 -27.87 -12.83 -4.51
CA GLY A 251 -27.95 -11.62 -3.70
C GLY A 251 -27.85 -10.39 -4.58
N GLY A 252 -28.81 -9.48 -4.42
CA GLY A 252 -29.00 -8.34 -5.31
C GLY A 252 -27.73 -7.52 -5.49
N TRP A 253 -27.56 -7.02 -6.71
CA TRP A 253 -26.48 -6.18 -7.25
C TRP A 253 -26.16 -4.88 -6.47
N ASN A 254 -26.70 -4.69 -5.26
CA ASN A 254 -26.59 -3.49 -4.42
C ASN A 254 -25.72 -3.69 -3.17
N ALA A 255 -25.03 -4.82 -3.02
CA ALA A 255 -24.02 -4.93 -1.98
C ALA A 255 -22.80 -4.10 -2.40
N GLU A 256 -22.36 -3.18 -1.53
CA GLU A 256 -21.08 -2.49 -1.70
C GLU A 256 -19.99 -3.56 -1.82
N LEU A 257 -19.34 -3.60 -2.98
CA LEU A 257 -18.26 -4.55 -3.24
C LEU A 257 -17.04 -4.07 -2.49
N ILE A 258 -16.42 -4.98 -1.74
CA ILE A 258 -15.27 -4.69 -0.91
C ILE A 258 -14.12 -5.62 -1.26
N ALA A 259 -12.90 -5.13 -1.08
CA ALA A 259 -11.68 -5.90 -1.12
C ALA A 259 -11.24 -6.21 0.32
N THR A 260 -10.82 -7.45 0.59
CA THR A 260 -10.20 -7.81 1.89
C THR A 260 -8.72 -7.42 1.92
N ASP A 261 -8.10 -7.41 0.75
CA ASP A 261 -6.76 -6.90 0.47
C ASP A 261 -6.67 -6.43 -0.99
N LYS A 262 -5.67 -5.60 -1.30
CA LYS A 262 -5.38 -5.13 -2.64
C LYS A 262 -3.90 -5.32 -2.91
N VAL A 263 -3.55 -6.14 -3.91
CA VAL A 263 -2.16 -6.54 -4.15
C VAL A 263 -1.87 -6.55 -5.65
N ALA A 264 -0.67 -6.14 -6.04
CA ALA A 264 -0.28 -6.12 -7.46
C ALA A 264 1.13 -6.63 -7.69
N LEU A 265 1.33 -7.47 -8.71
CA LEU A 265 2.63 -7.81 -9.26
C LEU A 265 2.77 -7.15 -10.63
N ILE A 266 3.83 -6.39 -10.80
CA ILE A 266 4.08 -5.54 -11.96
C ILE A 266 5.48 -5.87 -12.48
N ILE A 267 5.59 -6.42 -13.68
CA ILE A 267 6.86 -6.79 -14.29
C ILE A 267 7.05 -5.99 -15.57
N GLY A 268 8.12 -5.20 -15.62
CA GLY A 268 8.51 -4.43 -16.80
C GLY A 268 9.88 -4.85 -17.32
N ASN A 269 9.91 -5.53 -18.46
CA ASN A 269 11.15 -5.98 -19.09
C ASN A 269 11.50 -5.06 -20.26
N CYS A 270 12.59 -4.29 -20.13
CA CYS A 270 13.13 -3.41 -21.17
C CYS A 270 14.39 -3.98 -21.82
N ASN A 271 15.35 -4.42 -20.99
CA ASN A 271 16.73 -4.65 -21.42
C ASN A 271 16.98 -6.13 -21.73
N TYR A 272 16.51 -6.58 -22.89
CA TYR A 272 16.71 -7.96 -23.34
C TYR A 272 18.15 -8.20 -23.81
N ILE A 273 18.66 -9.41 -23.55
CA ILE A 273 20.03 -9.82 -23.90
C ILE A 273 20.13 -10.16 -25.38
N ASN A 274 19.17 -10.92 -25.91
CA ASN A 274 19.19 -11.42 -27.29
C ASN A 274 18.07 -10.83 -28.17
N LEU A 275 17.23 -9.94 -27.63
CA LEU A 275 16.14 -9.29 -28.34
C LEU A 275 16.35 -7.78 -28.33
N PRO A 276 15.74 -7.04 -29.29
CA PRO A 276 15.76 -5.58 -29.26
C PRO A 276 15.23 -5.06 -27.92
N SER A 277 15.96 -4.13 -27.30
CA SER A 277 15.48 -3.46 -26.10
C SER A 277 14.24 -2.63 -26.38
N LEU A 278 13.37 -2.54 -25.38
CA LEU A 278 12.19 -1.68 -25.37
C LEU A 278 12.48 -0.42 -24.54
N VAL A 279 11.77 0.68 -24.82
CA VAL A 279 12.03 1.98 -24.18
C VAL A 279 11.03 2.35 -23.08
N THR A 280 9.75 1.94 -23.17
CA THR A 280 8.70 2.33 -22.20
C THR A 280 8.46 1.41 -21.00
N PRO A 281 8.74 0.07 -21.03
CA PRO A 281 8.24 -0.85 -20.01
C PRO A 281 8.57 -0.50 -18.55
N HIS A 282 9.77 0.04 -18.26
CA HIS A 282 10.11 0.45 -16.90
C HIS A 282 9.25 1.62 -16.42
N CYS A 283 9.01 2.61 -17.28
CA CYS A 283 8.19 3.76 -16.90
C CYS A 283 6.71 3.35 -16.76
N ASP A 284 6.23 2.45 -17.62
CA ASP A 284 4.88 1.89 -17.54
C ASP A 284 4.67 1.14 -16.21
N ALA A 285 5.63 0.29 -15.84
CA ALA A 285 5.60 -0.45 -14.58
C ALA A 285 5.60 0.49 -13.35
N GLU A 286 6.48 1.49 -13.35
CA GLU A 286 6.59 2.45 -12.25
C GLU A 286 5.31 3.28 -12.07
N MET A 287 4.79 3.88 -13.14
CA MET A 287 3.60 4.74 -13.08
C MET A 287 2.33 3.96 -12.76
N PHE A 288 2.23 2.71 -13.23
CA PHE A 288 1.13 1.83 -12.86
C PHE A 288 1.20 1.45 -11.38
N ALA A 289 2.40 1.16 -10.87
CA ALA A 289 2.62 0.88 -9.46
C ALA A 289 2.23 2.09 -8.59
N GLU A 290 2.68 3.29 -8.94
CA GLU A 290 2.29 4.53 -8.25
C GLU A 290 0.76 4.69 -8.19
N SER A 291 0.10 4.56 -9.34
CA SER A 291 -1.35 4.72 -9.46
C SER A 291 -2.12 3.71 -8.62
N LEU A 292 -1.67 2.45 -8.59
CA LEU A 292 -2.29 1.42 -7.76
C LEU A 292 -1.99 1.62 -6.26
N GLN A 293 -0.78 2.03 -5.88
CA GLN A 293 -0.47 2.36 -4.48
C GLN A 293 -1.38 3.47 -3.95
N ASN A 294 -1.67 4.49 -4.77
CA ASN A 294 -2.62 5.55 -4.45
C ASN A 294 -4.06 5.04 -4.21
N LEU A 295 -4.40 3.85 -4.73
CA LEU A 295 -5.68 3.17 -4.50
C LEU A 295 -5.63 2.13 -3.37
N GLY A 296 -4.53 2.07 -2.62
CA GLY A 296 -4.32 1.18 -1.48
C GLY A 296 -3.80 -0.20 -1.84
N PHE A 297 -3.27 -0.41 -3.05
CA PHE A 297 -2.64 -1.67 -3.42
C PHE A 297 -1.21 -1.78 -2.86
N LYS A 298 -0.88 -2.97 -2.37
CA LYS A 298 0.48 -3.42 -2.09
C LYS A 298 1.13 -3.88 -3.40
N THR A 299 1.88 -3.00 -4.04
CA THR A 299 2.49 -3.32 -5.34
C THR A 299 3.89 -3.91 -5.18
N VAL A 300 4.23 -4.91 -5.98
CA VAL A 300 5.58 -5.46 -6.15
C VAL A 300 5.98 -5.17 -7.59
N ALA A 301 6.74 -4.09 -7.82
CA ALA A 301 7.19 -3.70 -9.16
C ALA A 301 8.65 -4.13 -9.42
N LEU A 302 8.87 -4.86 -10.50
CA LEU A 302 10.13 -5.52 -10.82
C LEU A 302 10.54 -5.20 -12.27
N GLY A 303 11.80 -4.82 -12.45
CA GLY A 303 12.38 -4.53 -13.77
C GLY A 303 13.36 -5.60 -14.24
N ASP A 304 13.32 -5.94 -15.53
CA ASP A 304 14.31 -6.76 -16.24
C ASP A 304 14.59 -8.16 -15.63
N LEU A 305 13.54 -8.97 -15.50
CA LEU A 305 13.63 -10.32 -14.93
C LEU A 305 14.02 -11.36 -15.99
N ASN A 306 14.95 -12.26 -15.64
CA ASN A 306 15.21 -13.48 -16.40
C ASN A 306 14.13 -14.56 -16.13
N LEU A 307 14.16 -15.67 -16.87
CA LEU A 307 13.11 -16.69 -16.82
C LEU A 307 12.94 -17.28 -15.40
N ALA A 308 14.06 -17.61 -14.74
CA ALA A 308 14.04 -18.15 -13.39
C ALA A 308 13.49 -17.13 -12.38
N GLU A 309 13.88 -15.87 -12.51
CA GLU A 309 13.42 -14.76 -11.67
C GLU A 309 11.91 -14.52 -11.85
N MET A 310 11.40 -14.53 -13.10
CA MET A 310 9.97 -14.39 -13.36
C MET A 310 9.17 -15.52 -12.71
N HIS A 311 9.59 -16.79 -12.89
CA HIS A 311 8.94 -17.92 -12.22
C HIS A 311 8.94 -17.78 -10.71
N PHE A 312 10.06 -17.34 -10.12
CA PHE A 312 10.17 -17.13 -8.69
C PHE A 312 9.19 -16.06 -8.21
N PHE A 313 9.20 -14.86 -8.78
CA PHE A 313 8.37 -13.75 -8.30
C PHE A 313 6.88 -13.97 -8.54
N ILE A 314 6.48 -14.69 -9.61
CA ILE A 314 5.08 -15.06 -9.83
C ILE A 314 4.61 -16.05 -8.74
N LYS A 315 5.45 -17.00 -8.33
CA LYS A 315 5.16 -17.90 -7.20
C LYS A 315 5.14 -17.16 -5.86
N GLU A 316 6.06 -16.23 -5.63
CA GLU A 316 6.07 -15.43 -4.41
C GLU A 316 4.84 -14.52 -4.32
N TYR A 317 4.40 -13.95 -5.43
CA TYR A 317 3.19 -13.14 -5.48
C TYR A 317 1.93 -13.93 -5.10
N ARG A 318 1.85 -15.23 -5.41
CA ARG A 318 0.75 -16.11 -4.95
C ARG A 318 0.54 -16.04 -3.44
N LYS A 319 1.61 -15.81 -2.64
CA LYS A 319 1.55 -15.70 -1.17
C LYS A 319 0.85 -14.42 -0.67
N LEU A 320 0.57 -13.46 -1.55
CA LEU A 320 -0.20 -12.25 -1.28
C LEU A 320 -1.69 -12.37 -1.69
N LEU A 321 -2.06 -13.48 -2.33
CA LEU A 321 -3.42 -13.74 -2.80
C LEU A 321 -4.24 -14.47 -1.73
N GLY A 322 -5.57 -14.36 -1.81
CA GLY A 322 -6.49 -15.04 -0.91
C GLY A 322 -7.95 -14.66 -1.15
N ASP A 323 -8.84 -15.22 -0.34
CA ASP A 323 -10.28 -14.92 -0.41
C ASP A 323 -10.57 -13.43 -0.23
N GLY A 324 -11.36 -12.87 -1.14
CA GLY A 324 -11.76 -11.46 -1.09
C GLY A 324 -10.71 -10.48 -1.61
N VAL A 325 -9.51 -10.95 -1.96
CA VAL A 325 -8.40 -10.11 -2.42
C VAL A 325 -8.65 -9.61 -3.83
N TYR A 326 -8.27 -8.37 -4.09
CA TYR A 326 -8.23 -7.79 -5.43
C TYR A 326 -6.78 -7.86 -5.90
N ALA A 327 -6.54 -8.73 -6.87
CA ALA A 327 -5.23 -9.05 -7.41
C ALA A 327 -5.07 -8.41 -8.78
N VAL A 328 -3.91 -7.79 -9.01
CA VAL A 328 -3.51 -7.26 -10.32
C VAL A 328 -2.17 -7.89 -10.72
N PHE A 329 -2.12 -8.53 -11.87
CA PHE A 329 -0.88 -8.94 -12.52
C PHE A 329 -0.71 -8.12 -13.79
N TYR A 330 0.36 -7.34 -13.89
CA TYR A 330 0.70 -6.57 -15.07
C TYR A 330 2.07 -7.00 -15.61
N PHE A 331 2.12 -7.34 -16.89
CA PHE A 331 3.36 -7.61 -17.60
C PHE A 331 3.45 -6.71 -18.82
N VAL A 332 4.59 -6.03 -18.96
CA VAL A 332 4.94 -5.22 -20.13
C VAL A 332 6.32 -5.59 -20.64
N GLY A 333 6.40 -5.90 -21.94
CA GLY A 333 7.60 -6.42 -22.56
C GLY A 333 7.35 -7.11 -23.90
N HIS A 334 8.30 -7.95 -24.33
CA HIS A 334 8.11 -8.84 -25.46
C HIS A 334 7.21 -10.02 -25.09
N GLY A 335 6.44 -10.46 -26.06
CA GLY A 335 5.58 -11.63 -25.97
C GLY A 335 5.14 -12.06 -27.35
N PHE A 336 4.50 -13.22 -27.41
CA PHE A 336 3.94 -13.77 -28.63
C PHE A 336 2.71 -14.63 -28.33
N GLU A 337 1.97 -14.97 -29.38
CA GLU A 337 0.85 -15.90 -29.30
C GLU A 337 1.17 -17.19 -30.06
N LYS A 338 0.73 -18.34 -29.54
CA LYS A 338 0.76 -19.61 -30.25
C LYS A 338 -0.40 -20.49 -29.79
N ASN A 339 -1.13 -21.06 -30.74
CA ASN A 339 -2.29 -21.93 -30.47
C ASN A 339 -3.32 -21.27 -29.53
N GLY A 340 -3.50 -19.93 -29.64
CA GLY A 340 -4.38 -19.14 -28.78
C GLY A 340 -3.87 -18.88 -27.35
N LYS A 341 -2.71 -19.45 -26.97
CA LYS A 341 -2.02 -19.19 -25.70
C LYS A 341 -1.05 -18.01 -25.86
N ASN A 342 -0.95 -17.20 -24.82
CA ASN A 342 -0.08 -16.03 -24.81
C ASN A 342 1.17 -16.33 -23.98
N TYR A 343 2.33 -15.97 -24.51
CA TYR A 343 3.63 -16.26 -23.90
C TYR A 343 4.38 -14.95 -23.59
N LEU A 344 4.90 -14.86 -22.36
CA LEU A 344 5.68 -13.74 -21.84
C LEU A 344 7.16 -14.08 -21.96
N LEU A 345 7.95 -13.14 -22.49
CA LEU A 345 9.39 -13.32 -22.66
C LEU A 345 10.18 -12.66 -21.54
N ALA A 346 11.09 -13.43 -20.97
CA ALA A 346 12.09 -12.94 -20.03
C ALA A 346 13.24 -12.24 -20.75
N VAL A 347 14.04 -11.45 -20.04
CA VAL A 347 15.15 -10.69 -20.66
C VAL A 347 16.25 -11.58 -21.24
N ASP A 348 16.34 -12.83 -20.82
CA ASP A 348 17.28 -13.84 -21.31
C ASP A 348 16.72 -14.76 -22.39
N ALA A 349 15.51 -14.48 -22.90
CA ALA A 349 14.93 -15.23 -24.01
C ALA A 349 15.92 -15.26 -25.21
N PRO A 350 16.15 -16.43 -25.84
CA PRO A 350 17.16 -16.57 -26.88
C PRO A 350 16.74 -15.96 -28.22
N SER A 351 15.44 -15.93 -28.51
CA SER A 351 14.85 -15.33 -29.71
C SER A 351 13.33 -15.17 -29.51
N VAL A 352 12.64 -14.53 -30.47
CA VAL A 352 11.17 -14.42 -30.47
C VAL A 352 10.51 -15.79 -30.72
N ASP A 353 11.22 -16.68 -31.41
CA ASP A 353 10.78 -18.03 -31.78
C ASP A 353 11.31 -19.10 -30.80
N CYS A 354 11.41 -18.73 -29.52
CA CYS A 354 11.96 -19.60 -28.48
C CYS A 354 11.08 -20.84 -28.22
N LYS A 355 11.65 -21.82 -27.53
CA LYS A 355 10.91 -23.01 -27.08
C LYS A 355 9.90 -22.60 -26.00
N MET A 356 8.82 -23.37 -25.87
CA MET A 356 7.83 -23.15 -24.81
C MET A 356 8.46 -23.23 -23.41
N THR A 357 9.51 -24.02 -23.23
CA THR A 357 10.29 -24.14 -21.98
C THR A 357 11.16 -22.92 -21.66
N GLU A 358 11.30 -21.98 -22.60
CA GLU A 358 12.15 -20.78 -22.49
C GLU A 358 11.30 -19.50 -22.30
N CYS A 359 9.99 -19.66 -22.09
CA CYS A 359 9.02 -18.58 -21.91
C CYS A 359 7.96 -18.97 -20.88
N ILE A 360 7.13 -18.01 -20.46
CA ILE A 360 6.06 -18.25 -19.49
C ILE A 360 4.71 -18.09 -20.17
N SER A 361 3.89 -19.14 -20.18
CA SER A 361 2.51 -19.03 -20.65
C SER A 361 1.63 -18.29 -19.62
N VAL A 362 0.69 -17.49 -20.10
CA VAL A 362 -0.30 -16.82 -19.24
C VAL A 362 -1.20 -17.86 -18.55
N GLU A 363 -1.42 -19.00 -19.20
CA GLU A 363 -2.09 -20.16 -18.65
C GLU A 363 -1.36 -20.72 -17.42
N TRP A 364 -0.03 -20.77 -17.45
CA TRP A 364 0.76 -21.12 -16.27
C TRP A 364 0.60 -20.08 -15.16
N VAL A 365 0.66 -18.78 -15.47
CA VAL A 365 0.41 -17.71 -14.48
C VAL A 365 -0.95 -17.88 -13.80
N LEU A 366 -2.00 -18.14 -14.59
CA LEU A 366 -3.35 -18.42 -14.07
C LEU A 366 -3.39 -19.66 -13.18
N SER A 367 -2.69 -20.73 -13.57
CA SER A 367 -2.60 -21.96 -12.77
C SER A 367 -1.93 -21.72 -11.41
N VAL A 368 -0.93 -20.82 -11.36
CA VAL A 368 -0.28 -20.43 -10.10
C VAL A 368 -1.26 -19.69 -9.19
N PHE A 369 -2.23 -18.94 -9.73
CA PHE A 369 -3.20 -18.19 -8.92
C PHE A 369 -4.46 -18.97 -8.57
N GLU A 370 -4.67 -20.17 -9.16
CA GLU A 370 -5.95 -20.87 -9.16
C GLU A 370 -6.53 -21.13 -7.76
N ASP A 371 -5.74 -21.69 -6.83
CA ASP A 371 -6.21 -22.05 -5.49
C ASP A 371 -6.31 -20.86 -4.52
N SER A 372 -5.95 -19.65 -4.96
CA SER A 372 -5.94 -18.47 -4.09
C SER A 372 -7.29 -17.76 -4.04
N HIS A 373 -8.22 -18.09 -4.94
CA HIS A 373 -9.60 -17.60 -4.96
C HIS A 373 -9.80 -16.07 -4.75
N PRO A 374 -9.05 -15.20 -5.45
CA PRO A 374 -9.25 -13.76 -5.36
C PRO A 374 -10.68 -13.36 -5.79
N ALA A 375 -11.19 -12.31 -5.17
CA ALA A 375 -12.48 -11.73 -5.54
C ALA A 375 -12.43 -11.02 -6.90
N LEU A 376 -11.25 -10.53 -7.28
CA LEU A 376 -10.92 -9.97 -8.58
C LEU A 376 -9.49 -10.40 -8.95
N ASN A 377 -9.31 -11.01 -10.12
CA ASN A 377 -8.01 -11.33 -10.70
C ASN A 377 -7.83 -10.59 -12.02
N LEU A 378 -7.26 -9.39 -11.97
CA LEU A 378 -7.04 -8.56 -13.15
C LEU A 378 -5.65 -8.85 -13.73
N ILE A 379 -5.62 -9.39 -14.95
CA ILE A 379 -4.39 -9.64 -15.72
C ILE A 379 -4.33 -8.63 -16.85
N LEU A 380 -3.27 -7.84 -16.90
CA LEU A 380 -3.01 -6.84 -17.93
C LEU A 380 -1.73 -7.20 -18.67
N LEU A 381 -1.82 -7.37 -19.98
CA LEU A 381 -0.72 -7.83 -20.83
C LEU A 381 -0.44 -6.80 -21.92
N ASP A 382 0.64 -6.05 -21.75
CA ASP A 382 1.14 -5.08 -22.73
C ASP A 382 2.30 -5.68 -23.52
N VAL A 383 1.93 -6.59 -24.42
CA VAL A 383 2.85 -7.40 -25.23
C VAL A 383 2.35 -7.52 -26.66
N CYS A 384 3.27 -7.79 -27.59
CA CYS A 384 2.88 -8.28 -28.92
C CYS A 384 2.20 -9.66 -28.81
N ARG A 385 1.24 -9.92 -29.71
CA ARG A 385 0.50 -11.17 -29.79
C ARG A 385 0.59 -11.78 -31.19
N LYS A 386 1.72 -11.57 -31.86
CA LYS A 386 1.97 -12.16 -33.19
C LYS A 386 2.08 -13.68 -33.07
N ASN A 387 1.54 -14.37 -34.06
CA ASN A 387 1.69 -15.82 -34.18
C ASN A 387 3.10 -16.17 -34.65
N VAL A 388 3.79 -16.98 -33.85
CA VAL A 388 5.19 -17.37 -34.07
C VAL A 388 5.31 -18.85 -34.45
N LYS A 389 6.21 -19.16 -35.40
CA LYS A 389 6.59 -20.54 -35.73
C LYS A 389 7.69 -21.01 -34.77
N CYS A 390 7.35 -21.66 -33.66
CA CYS A 390 8.41 -22.27 -32.84
C CYS A 390 9.06 -23.44 -33.58
N VAL A 391 10.38 -23.42 -33.72
CA VAL A 391 11.18 -24.53 -34.26
C VAL A 391 11.36 -25.60 -33.17
N GLY A 392 11.05 -26.86 -33.49
CA GLY A 392 11.33 -28.01 -32.60
C GLY A 392 10.33 -28.23 -31.46
N CYS A 393 9.26 -27.44 -31.37
CA CYS A 393 8.09 -27.84 -30.60
C CYS A 393 7.36 -28.90 -31.41
N LEU A 394 7.56 -30.18 -31.10
CA LEU A 394 6.54 -31.17 -31.43
C LEU A 394 5.24 -30.68 -30.78
N ASP A 395 4.11 -30.84 -31.45
CA ASP A 395 2.79 -30.40 -30.97
C ASP A 395 2.40 -31.03 -29.60
N ASP A 396 3.25 -31.91 -29.06
CA ASP A 396 3.11 -32.67 -27.82
C ASP A 396 3.14 -31.86 -26.51
N ALA A 397 3.47 -30.56 -26.54
CA ALA A 397 3.33 -29.70 -25.36
C ALA A 397 1.87 -29.36 -25.01
N ASP A 398 0.90 -29.85 -25.80
CA ASP A 398 -0.53 -29.77 -25.49
C ASP A 398 -0.95 -30.65 -24.29
N ASN A 399 0.00 -31.37 -23.67
CA ASN A 399 -0.23 -32.07 -22.41
C ASN A 399 -0.18 -31.15 -21.17
N GLU A 400 -0.05 -29.83 -21.35
CA GLU A 400 -0.42 -28.88 -20.30
C GLU A 400 -1.92 -29.04 -20.03
N GLN A 401 -2.23 -29.69 -18.90
CA GLN A 401 -3.58 -29.82 -18.37
C GLN A 401 -4.31 -28.48 -18.52
N ILE A 402 -5.40 -28.46 -19.31
CA ILE A 402 -6.21 -27.26 -19.53
C ILE A 402 -6.47 -26.66 -18.14
N PRO A 403 -5.96 -25.46 -17.83
CA PRO A 403 -6.13 -24.88 -16.51
C PRO A 403 -7.62 -24.80 -16.23
N LYS A 404 -8.00 -25.15 -15.00
CA LYS A 404 -9.37 -24.87 -14.55
C LYS A 404 -9.60 -23.38 -14.68
N ILE A 405 -10.76 -23.01 -15.21
CA ILE A 405 -11.11 -21.61 -15.45
C ILE A 405 -11.13 -20.88 -14.10
N ALA A 406 -10.12 -20.04 -13.85
CA ALA A 406 -10.03 -19.21 -12.66
C ALA A 406 -11.22 -18.22 -12.68
N ARG A 407 -12.13 -18.35 -11.72
CA ARG A 407 -13.28 -17.44 -11.58
C ARG A 407 -12.82 -16.02 -11.28
N ASN A 408 -13.66 -15.04 -11.61
CA ASN A 408 -13.42 -13.62 -11.34
C ASN A 408 -12.15 -13.05 -11.98
N THR A 409 -11.74 -13.62 -13.11
CA THR A 409 -10.60 -13.18 -13.89
C THR A 409 -11.02 -12.23 -15.00
N VAL A 410 -10.29 -11.13 -15.14
CA VAL A 410 -10.38 -10.18 -16.25
C VAL A 410 -9.00 -10.10 -16.89
N CYS A 411 -8.90 -10.44 -18.17
CA CYS A 411 -7.68 -10.29 -18.96
C CYS A 411 -7.85 -9.12 -19.94
N GLY A 412 -7.10 -8.04 -19.73
CA GLY A 412 -6.96 -6.93 -20.67
C GLY A 412 -5.67 -7.05 -21.47
N TYR A 413 -5.77 -7.15 -22.78
CA TYR A 413 -4.64 -7.21 -23.70
C TYR A 413 -4.49 -5.86 -24.39
N ALA A 414 -3.26 -5.33 -24.42
CA ALA A 414 -2.96 -4.07 -25.11
C ALA A 414 -3.22 -4.12 -26.63
N THR A 415 -3.32 -5.32 -27.19
CA THR A 415 -3.60 -5.57 -28.59
C THR A 415 -4.34 -6.90 -28.80
N SER A 416 -4.91 -7.11 -29.98
CA SER A 416 -5.70 -8.28 -30.36
C SER A 416 -4.79 -9.47 -30.71
N SER A 417 -5.37 -10.67 -30.76
CA SER A 417 -4.64 -11.84 -31.29
C SER A 417 -4.09 -11.56 -32.69
N GLY A 418 -2.83 -11.92 -32.92
CA GLY A 418 -2.13 -11.81 -34.20
C GLY A 418 -1.44 -10.47 -34.48
N VAL A 419 -1.57 -9.46 -33.63
CA VAL A 419 -1.05 -8.10 -33.88
C VAL A 419 -0.05 -7.62 -32.81
N SER A 420 0.57 -6.46 -33.05
CA SER A 420 1.59 -5.85 -32.18
C SER A 420 0.98 -4.90 -31.15
N ALA A 421 1.63 -4.82 -29.98
CA ALA A 421 1.54 -3.66 -29.09
C ALA A 421 2.73 -2.74 -29.41
N PHE A 422 2.54 -1.43 -29.30
CA PHE A 422 3.50 -0.44 -29.78
C PHE A 422 3.97 0.50 -28.67
N GLU A 423 5.25 0.88 -28.77
CA GLU A 423 5.82 2.05 -28.13
C GLU A 423 6.04 3.15 -29.18
N VAL A 424 5.80 4.40 -28.81
CA VAL A 424 6.00 5.55 -29.69
C VAL A 424 7.28 6.26 -29.25
N HIS A 425 8.26 6.38 -30.15
CA HIS A 425 9.50 7.08 -29.86
C HIS A 425 9.24 8.51 -29.38
N GLY A 426 9.86 8.86 -28.24
CA GLY A 426 9.69 10.17 -27.60
C GLY A 426 8.51 10.24 -26.61
N GLU A 427 7.63 9.22 -26.58
CA GLU A 427 6.63 9.11 -25.52
C GLU A 427 7.21 8.44 -24.28
N ARG A 428 6.69 8.83 -23.12
CA ARG A 428 7.12 8.34 -21.81
C ARG A 428 6.59 6.95 -21.51
N ASN A 429 5.43 6.60 -22.06
CA ASN A 429 4.69 5.38 -21.76
C ASN A 429 4.30 4.64 -23.04
N GLY A 430 4.09 3.33 -22.93
CA GLY A 430 3.47 2.53 -23.98
C GLY A 430 2.05 3.02 -24.26
N VAL A 431 1.56 2.79 -25.48
CA VAL A 431 0.24 3.30 -25.92
C VAL A 431 -0.87 2.84 -24.97
N PHE A 432 -0.86 1.57 -24.59
CA PHE A 432 -1.88 1.02 -23.71
C PHE A 432 -1.83 1.63 -22.32
N MET A 433 -0.64 1.67 -21.69
CA MET A 433 -0.48 2.23 -20.35
C MET A 433 -0.79 3.74 -20.30
N LYS A 434 -0.38 4.51 -21.30
CA LYS A 434 -0.69 5.95 -21.42
C LYS A 434 -2.18 6.24 -21.31
N HIS A 435 -3.00 5.44 -21.99
CA HIS A 435 -4.46 5.59 -21.98
C HIS A 435 -5.09 4.94 -20.75
N LEU A 436 -4.51 3.85 -20.24
CA LEU A 436 -4.98 3.20 -19.02
C LEU A 436 -4.89 4.10 -17.79
N LEU A 437 -3.74 4.78 -17.60
CA LEU A 437 -3.46 5.65 -16.46
C LEU A 437 -4.52 6.75 -16.25
N GLN A 438 -5.23 7.16 -17.31
CA GLN A 438 -6.29 8.17 -17.25
C GLN A 438 -7.56 7.67 -16.55
N HIS A 439 -7.76 6.36 -16.47
CA HIS A 439 -9.00 5.74 -15.97
C HIS A 439 -8.82 4.88 -14.71
N ILE A 440 -7.59 4.61 -14.28
CA ILE A 440 -7.32 3.77 -13.08
C ILE A 440 -8.04 4.33 -11.85
N ALA A 441 -8.05 5.66 -11.72
CA ALA A 441 -8.63 6.36 -10.58
C ALA A 441 -10.12 6.70 -10.77
N ASP A 442 -10.79 6.23 -11.82
CA ASP A 442 -12.23 6.45 -12.03
C ASP A 442 -13.05 5.65 -11.01
N GLU A 443 -14.20 6.20 -10.62
CA GLU A 443 -15.26 5.44 -9.93
C GLU A 443 -16.02 4.59 -10.96
N ALA A 444 -15.34 3.58 -11.48
CA ALA A 444 -15.83 2.68 -12.52
C ALA A 444 -15.46 1.23 -12.21
N THR A 445 -16.22 0.31 -12.80
CA THR A 445 -15.84 -1.11 -12.81
C THR A 445 -14.57 -1.31 -13.63
N VAL A 446 -13.84 -2.40 -13.39
CA VAL A 446 -12.66 -2.76 -14.19
C VAL A 446 -13.00 -2.90 -15.68
N LEU A 447 -14.19 -3.43 -16.01
CA LEU A 447 -14.62 -3.59 -17.40
C LEU A 447 -14.90 -2.24 -18.06
N GLU A 448 -15.54 -1.32 -17.35
CA GLU A 448 -15.77 0.05 -17.85
C GLU A 448 -14.46 0.82 -17.98
N MET A 449 -13.56 0.71 -17.00
CA MET A 449 -12.21 1.31 -17.05
C MET A 449 -11.48 0.86 -18.32
N LEU A 450 -11.42 -0.44 -18.58
CA LEU A 450 -10.76 -0.97 -19.78
C LEU A 450 -11.48 -0.57 -21.07
N THR A 451 -12.81 -0.55 -21.06
CA THR A 451 -13.60 -0.11 -22.22
C THR A 451 -13.31 1.36 -22.55
N LYS A 452 -13.19 2.24 -21.56
CA LYS A 452 -12.79 3.64 -21.76
C LYS A 452 -11.37 3.75 -22.32
N THR A 453 -10.42 3.01 -21.74
CA THR A 453 -9.05 2.93 -22.26
C THR A 453 -9.03 2.51 -23.74
N PHE A 454 -9.85 1.53 -24.12
CA PHE A 454 -9.94 1.06 -25.50
C PHE A 454 -10.54 2.11 -26.43
N GLN A 455 -11.53 2.88 -25.95
CA GLN A 455 -12.09 4.01 -26.68
C GLN A 455 -11.05 5.09 -26.93
N GLU A 456 -10.21 5.44 -25.93
CA GLU A 456 -9.13 6.40 -26.10
C GLU A 456 -8.08 5.93 -27.12
N ILE A 457 -7.71 4.65 -27.09
CA ILE A 457 -6.81 4.03 -28.08
C ILE A 457 -7.43 4.08 -29.49
N SER A 458 -8.73 3.77 -29.60
CA SER A 458 -9.47 3.87 -30.87
C SER A 458 -9.57 5.31 -31.40
N ASN A 459 -9.50 6.31 -30.52
CA ASN A 459 -9.52 7.73 -30.90
C ASN A 459 -8.11 8.29 -31.19
N ASP A 460 -7.05 7.57 -30.81
CA ASP A 460 -5.67 7.97 -31.09
C ASP A 460 -5.29 7.66 -32.54
N THR A 461 -5.48 8.67 -33.40
CA THR A 461 -5.30 8.59 -34.86
C THR A 461 -3.90 8.17 -35.32
N ARG A 462 -2.91 8.12 -34.42
CA ARG A 462 -1.54 7.66 -34.72
C ARG A 462 -1.42 6.14 -34.71
N ILE A 463 -2.31 5.45 -33.99
CA ILE A 463 -2.17 4.01 -33.70
C ILE A 463 -3.48 3.22 -33.82
N CYS A 464 -4.63 3.89 -33.96
CA CYS A 464 -5.97 3.28 -33.85
C CYS A 464 -6.20 2.13 -34.84
N ASP A 465 -5.58 2.20 -36.02
CA ASP A 465 -5.72 1.19 -37.07
C ASP A 465 -4.76 -0.01 -36.90
N VAL A 466 -3.77 0.09 -36.01
CA VAL A 466 -2.70 -0.92 -35.84
C VAL A 466 -2.67 -1.56 -34.45
N GLN A 467 -3.08 -0.85 -33.41
CA GLN A 467 -3.18 -1.36 -32.05
C GLN A 467 -4.65 -1.41 -31.63
N ILE A 468 -5.23 -2.62 -31.66
CA ILE A 468 -6.63 -2.87 -31.34
C ILE A 468 -6.68 -3.70 -30.05
N PRO A 469 -6.94 -3.12 -28.88
CA PRO A 469 -6.97 -3.86 -27.61
C PRO A 469 -8.04 -4.95 -27.56
N GLU A 470 -7.85 -5.95 -26.69
CA GLU A 470 -8.80 -7.06 -26.50
C GLU A 470 -9.09 -7.28 -25.02
N LEU A 471 -10.33 -7.64 -24.68
CA LEU A 471 -10.78 -7.89 -23.31
C LEU A 471 -11.44 -9.27 -23.22
N LYS A 472 -11.04 -10.08 -22.24
CA LYS A 472 -11.71 -11.32 -21.85
C LYS A 472 -12.08 -11.25 -20.38
N SER A 473 -13.27 -11.69 -20.01
CA SER A 473 -13.74 -11.63 -18.62
C SER A 473 -14.69 -12.78 -18.30
N ASN A 474 -14.55 -13.31 -17.09
CA ASN A 474 -15.55 -14.15 -16.43
C ASN A 474 -15.95 -13.58 -15.05
N LEU A 475 -15.76 -12.27 -14.87
CA LEU A 475 -16.06 -11.54 -13.65
C LEU A 475 -17.56 -11.58 -13.36
N VAL A 476 -17.92 -12.08 -12.17
CA VAL A 476 -19.33 -12.29 -11.78
C VAL A 476 -19.98 -11.01 -11.25
N LEU A 477 -19.21 -10.14 -10.60
CA LEU A 477 -19.69 -8.92 -9.96
C LEU A 477 -18.97 -7.70 -10.52
N PRO A 478 -19.62 -6.53 -10.62
CA PRO A 478 -19.05 -5.32 -11.23
C PRO A 478 -18.02 -4.64 -10.32
N ARG A 479 -16.88 -5.30 -10.07
CA ARG A 479 -15.83 -4.81 -9.17
C ARG A 479 -15.02 -3.69 -9.83
N GLY A 480 -14.65 -2.68 -9.05
CA GLY A 480 -13.78 -1.57 -9.44
C GLY A 480 -12.50 -1.52 -8.62
N LEU A 481 -11.43 -0.92 -9.14
CA LEU A 481 -10.16 -0.78 -8.40
C LEU A 481 -10.29 0.12 -7.15
N ARG A 482 -11.32 0.98 -7.11
CA ARG A 482 -11.63 1.88 -5.99
C ARG A 482 -12.53 1.28 -4.92
N ASP A 483 -13.03 0.06 -5.10
CA ASP A 483 -13.85 -0.63 -4.11
C ASP A 483 -13.19 -0.55 -2.71
N PRO A 484 -13.94 -0.27 -1.63
CA PRO A 484 -13.35 -0.09 -0.32
C PRO A 484 -12.53 -1.29 0.14
N LEU A 485 -11.39 -1.00 0.78
CA LEU A 485 -10.57 -2.01 1.45
C LEU A 485 -11.08 -2.19 2.89
N ILE A 486 -11.69 -3.34 3.18
CA ILE A 486 -12.20 -3.71 4.51
C ILE A 486 -11.59 -5.05 4.92
N CYS A 487 -10.61 -5.01 5.82
CA CYS A 487 -9.91 -6.20 6.31
C CYS A 487 -10.49 -6.81 7.60
N TYR A 488 -11.66 -6.34 8.07
CA TYR A 488 -12.34 -6.95 9.22
C TYR A 488 -12.74 -8.40 8.88
N GLY A 489 -12.49 -9.33 9.81
CA GLY A 489 -12.63 -10.77 9.56
C GLY A 489 -11.46 -11.42 8.82
N HIS A 490 -10.64 -10.63 8.12
CA HIS A 490 -9.44 -11.06 7.39
C HIS A 490 -8.16 -10.41 7.94
N THR A 491 -8.18 -9.95 9.20
CA THR A 491 -7.09 -9.15 9.77
C THR A 491 -5.78 -9.94 9.88
N ALA A 492 -5.85 -11.23 10.18
CA ALA A 492 -4.67 -12.09 10.23
C ALA A 492 -4.01 -12.24 8.84
N SER A 493 -4.78 -12.60 7.81
CA SER A 493 -4.26 -12.74 6.44
C SER A 493 -3.76 -11.40 5.90
N PHE A 494 -4.53 -10.32 6.09
CA PHE A 494 -4.12 -8.97 5.72
C PHE A 494 -2.78 -8.57 6.36
N ASN A 495 -2.61 -8.80 7.67
CA ASN A 495 -1.37 -8.50 8.37
C ASN A 495 -0.21 -9.37 7.86
N CYS A 496 -0.44 -10.65 7.61
CA CYS A 496 0.57 -11.54 7.02
C CYS A 496 1.02 -11.03 5.64
N HIS A 497 0.07 -10.68 4.77
CA HIS A 497 0.38 -10.09 3.46
C HIS A 497 1.14 -8.77 3.61
N THR A 498 0.72 -7.87 4.50
CA THR A 498 1.41 -6.60 4.76
C THR A 498 2.85 -6.85 5.19
N LEU A 499 3.10 -7.78 6.11
CA LEU A 499 4.45 -8.10 6.56
C LEU A 499 5.32 -8.68 5.45
N TYR A 500 4.76 -9.61 4.69
CA TYR A 500 5.46 -10.24 3.58
C TYR A 500 5.77 -9.25 2.45
N TRP A 501 4.84 -8.34 2.14
CA TRP A 501 5.09 -7.22 1.24
C TRP A 501 6.19 -6.28 1.78
N ARG A 502 6.15 -5.93 3.07
CA ARG A 502 7.17 -5.09 3.71
C ARG A 502 8.56 -5.73 3.71
N TYR A 503 8.65 -7.06 3.83
CA TYR A 503 9.90 -7.81 3.70
C TYR A 503 10.62 -7.49 2.37
N MET A 504 9.87 -7.29 1.28
CA MET A 504 10.39 -6.96 -0.04
C MET A 504 10.65 -5.46 -0.25
N HIS A 505 10.10 -4.59 0.59
CA HIS A 505 10.11 -3.13 0.39
C HIS A 505 10.95 -2.38 1.44
N GLU A 506 11.36 -3.02 2.53
CA GLU A 506 12.05 -2.31 3.59
C GLU A 506 13.51 -1.95 3.19
N LEU A 507 13.82 -0.65 3.27
CA LEU A 507 15.17 -0.14 3.12
C LEU A 507 16.02 -0.41 4.38
N PRO A 508 17.33 -0.67 4.25
CA PRO A 508 18.20 -0.86 5.40
C PRO A 508 18.36 0.42 6.23
N SER A 509 18.78 0.25 7.48
CA SER A 509 19.25 1.39 8.28
C SER A 509 20.53 1.98 7.68
N PRO A 510 20.74 3.30 7.78
CA PRO A 510 21.97 3.93 7.31
C PRO A 510 23.22 3.32 7.95
N ILE A 511 24.29 3.18 7.16
CA ILE A 511 25.59 2.70 7.62
C ILE A 511 26.46 3.91 7.93
N ASN A 512 27.00 3.97 9.15
CA ASN A 512 27.96 5.00 9.55
C ASN A 512 29.38 4.44 9.52
N VAL A 513 30.23 5.02 8.68
CA VAL A 513 31.63 4.61 8.51
C VAL A 513 32.54 5.69 9.07
N GLN A 514 33.20 5.40 10.18
CA GLN A 514 34.15 6.34 10.81
C GLN A 514 35.55 6.20 10.22
N PHE A 515 36.17 7.37 9.98
CA PHE A 515 37.56 7.60 9.58
C PHE A 515 38.24 8.45 10.66
N THR A 516 38.68 7.78 11.73
CA THR A 516 39.12 8.43 12.97
C THR A 516 40.34 9.32 12.78
N ASP A 517 41.33 8.90 11.98
CA ASP A 517 42.58 9.65 11.79
C ASP A 517 42.36 10.98 11.05
N GLN A 518 41.26 11.06 10.30
CA GLN A 518 40.86 12.19 9.47
C GLN A 518 39.77 13.02 10.16
N ASN A 519 39.33 12.62 11.36
CA ASN A 519 38.25 13.24 12.11
C ASN A 519 36.94 13.38 11.29
N MET A 520 36.65 12.40 10.43
CA MET A 520 35.48 12.38 9.54
C MET A 520 34.68 11.09 9.68
N PHE A 521 33.41 11.14 9.27
CA PHE A 521 32.58 9.96 9.08
C PHE A 521 31.73 10.08 7.82
N VAL A 522 31.43 8.93 7.23
CA VAL A 522 30.58 8.81 6.06
C VAL A 522 29.25 8.18 6.49
N ILE A 523 28.14 8.82 6.13
CA ILE A 523 26.82 8.22 6.23
C ILE A 523 26.47 7.64 4.87
N ILE A 524 26.05 6.38 4.85
CA ILE A 524 25.54 5.71 3.67
C ILE A 524 24.05 5.42 3.91
N TRP A 525 23.17 5.95 3.07
CA TRP A 525 21.74 5.74 3.18
C TRP A 525 21.12 5.37 1.84
N TYR A 526 19.83 5.03 1.88
CA TYR A 526 19.13 4.39 0.78
C TYR A 526 17.87 5.15 0.44
N ASP A 527 17.49 5.12 -0.83
CA ASP A 527 16.17 5.57 -1.28
C ASP A 527 15.64 4.67 -2.40
N TYR A 528 14.34 4.71 -2.63
CA TYR A 528 13.69 3.93 -3.67
C TYR A 528 13.99 4.47 -5.06
N VAL A 529 14.13 3.56 -6.03
CA VAL A 529 14.15 3.91 -7.45
C VAL A 529 12.71 3.84 -7.95
N GLY A 530 12.00 4.96 -7.91
CA GLY A 530 10.57 5.00 -8.21
C GLY A 530 9.80 4.08 -7.28
N HIS A 531 9.02 3.17 -7.85
CA HIS A 531 8.26 2.15 -7.12
C HIS A 531 8.87 0.74 -7.24
N PHE A 532 10.08 0.61 -7.82
CA PHE A 532 10.72 -0.69 -7.98
C PHE A 532 11.22 -1.26 -6.66
N THR A 533 11.02 -2.56 -6.48
CA THR A 533 11.50 -3.33 -5.32
C THR A 533 12.81 -4.10 -5.64
N ASN A 534 13.22 -4.16 -6.90
CA ASN A 534 14.52 -4.75 -7.30
C ASN A 534 15.58 -3.74 -7.77
N LYS A 535 15.40 -2.46 -7.43
CA LYS A 535 16.35 -1.37 -7.68
C LYS A 535 16.40 -0.43 -6.47
N VAL A 536 17.56 0.12 -6.14
CA VAL A 536 17.74 1.01 -4.98
C VAL A 536 18.79 2.07 -5.28
N TYR A 537 18.56 3.30 -4.82
CA TYR A 537 19.59 4.33 -4.77
C TYR A 537 20.38 4.21 -3.47
N ILE A 538 21.70 4.32 -3.55
CA ILE A 538 22.59 4.42 -2.41
C ILE A 538 23.26 5.78 -2.48
N PHE A 539 23.23 6.50 -1.37
CA PHE A 539 23.83 7.81 -1.22
C PHE A 539 24.94 7.78 -0.18
N THR A 540 25.97 8.59 -0.37
CA THR A 540 27.03 8.84 0.61
C THR A 540 27.15 10.32 0.94
N SER A 541 27.39 10.67 2.20
CA SER A 541 27.68 12.04 2.64
C SER A 541 28.82 12.01 3.65
N VAL A 542 29.80 12.88 3.44
CA VAL A 542 30.93 13.07 4.34
C VAL A 542 30.60 14.16 5.35
N ASN A 543 30.81 13.86 6.63
CA ASN A 543 30.58 14.78 7.73
C ASN A 543 31.78 14.75 8.70
N ASP A 544 32.03 15.86 9.38
CA ASP A 544 33.06 15.91 10.42
C ASP A 544 32.59 15.24 11.70
N LEU A 545 33.50 14.58 12.41
CA LEU A 545 33.27 14.02 13.74
C LEU A 545 33.14 15.09 14.85
N SER A 546 33.09 16.39 14.52
CA SER A 546 33.18 17.49 15.49
C SER A 546 32.23 17.32 16.69
N ASP A 547 32.78 17.51 17.88
CA ASP A 547 32.14 17.30 19.18
C ASP A 547 30.73 17.91 19.26
N LYS A 548 29.74 17.06 19.55
CA LYS A 548 28.38 17.47 19.96
C LYS A 548 28.36 18.38 21.22
N ASN A 549 29.50 18.73 21.79
CA ASN A 549 29.62 19.62 22.96
C ASN A 549 29.68 21.11 22.61
N SER A 550 29.60 21.50 21.33
CA SER A 550 29.60 22.90 20.95
C SER A 550 28.19 23.49 21.00
N ALA A 551 27.77 24.04 22.14
CA ALA A 551 26.50 24.76 22.33
C ALA A 551 26.41 26.11 21.55
N GLY A 552 27.32 26.36 20.59
CA GLY A 552 27.32 27.51 19.70
C GLY A 552 26.93 27.08 18.30
N GLY A 553 25.93 27.74 17.70
CA GLY A 553 25.32 27.38 16.42
C GLY A 553 26.30 26.85 15.36
N LEU A 554 25.91 25.74 14.72
CA LEU A 554 26.70 25.06 13.69
C LEU A 554 27.12 26.05 12.60
N LYS A 555 28.38 26.47 12.60
CA LYS A 555 29.01 26.85 11.34
C LYS A 555 29.16 25.57 10.53
N PRO A 556 28.77 25.54 9.24
CA PRO A 556 29.15 24.45 8.36
C PRO A 556 30.68 24.36 8.40
N LEU A 557 31.21 23.23 8.88
CA LEU A 557 32.65 23.04 8.90
C LEU A 557 33.18 22.94 7.46
N PRO A 558 34.42 23.39 7.21
CA PRO A 558 34.97 23.56 5.86
C PRO A 558 35.04 22.27 5.04
N THR A 559 35.04 21.09 5.68
CA THR A 559 35.21 19.80 5.00
C THR A 559 33.94 19.28 4.32
N LYS A 560 32.76 19.74 4.74
CA LYS A 560 31.44 19.28 4.26
C LYS A 560 31.28 19.37 2.73
N PHE A 561 32.08 20.22 2.09
CA PHE A 561 32.11 20.41 0.64
C PHE A 561 33.44 20.02 -0.02
N SER A 562 34.47 19.68 0.77
CA SER A 562 35.82 19.42 0.24
C SER A 562 36.14 17.94 0.06
N HIS A 563 35.32 17.03 0.57
CA HIS A 563 35.53 15.59 0.47
C HIS A 563 34.28 14.89 -0.07
N VAL A 564 34.52 13.75 -0.71
CA VAL A 564 33.49 12.86 -1.24
C VAL A 564 33.83 11.41 -0.87
N ALA A 565 32.82 10.55 -0.82
CA ALA A 565 32.97 9.15 -0.45
C ALA A 565 32.50 8.26 -1.60
N HIS A 566 33.45 7.70 -2.33
CA HIS A 566 33.21 6.79 -3.46
C HIS A 566 32.88 5.39 -2.97
N LEU A 567 31.94 4.73 -3.64
CA LEU A 567 31.54 3.37 -3.31
C LEU A 567 32.06 2.40 -4.37
N HIS A 568 32.81 1.39 -3.93
CA HIS A 568 33.30 0.34 -4.82
C HIS A 568 32.61 -0.98 -4.51
N PHE A 569 31.88 -1.47 -5.51
CA PHE A 569 31.19 -2.75 -5.46
C PHE A 569 31.92 -3.83 -6.26
N PRO A 570 31.75 -5.11 -5.92
CA PRO A 570 32.27 -6.22 -6.71
C PRO A 570 31.71 -6.21 -8.14
N LYS A 571 32.48 -6.71 -9.11
CA LYS A 571 32.12 -6.71 -10.54
C LYS A 571 30.79 -7.40 -10.91
N HIS A 572 30.28 -8.27 -10.04
CA HIS A 572 29.01 -8.97 -10.28
C HIS A 572 27.79 -8.16 -9.84
N VAL A 573 27.99 -7.06 -9.11
CA VAL A 573 26.93 -6.14 -8.70
C VAL A 573 26.65 -5.19 -9.85
N ASP A 574 25.40 -5.13 -10.28
CA ASP A 574 24.95 -4.19 -11.29
C ASP A 574 24.74 -2.81 -10.66
N VAL A 575 25.72 -1.94 -10.87
CA VAL A 575 25.78 -0.59 -10.29
C VAL A 575 25.95 0.44 -11.41
N SER A 576 25.18 1.53 -11.34
CA SER A 576 25.32 2.65 -12.27
C SER A 576 26.62 3.40 -12.07
N ALA A 577 26.98 4.24 -13.04
CA ALA A 577 27.97 5.29 -12.79
C ALA A 577 27.55 6.19 -11.62
N GLU A 578 28.54 6.65 -10.86
CA GLU A 578 28.35 7.61 -9.77
C GLU A 578 27.80 8.94 -10.29
N ARG A 579 26.89 9.53 -9.53
CA ARG A 579 26.38 10.88 -9.75
C ARG A 579 26.67 11.73 -8.53
N ILE A 580 27.24 12.90 -8.74
CA ILE A 580 27.47 13.87 -7.67
C ILE A 580 26.22 14.73 -7.54
N ILE A 581 25.69 14.81 -6.33
CA ILE A 581 24.53 15.61 -5.96
C ILE A 581 25.01 16.67 -4.98
N GLU A 582 24.76 17.93 -5.30
CA GLU A 582 25.14 19.06 -4.45
C GLU A 582 23.88 19.71 -3.88
N ASP A 583 23.77 19.70 -2.56
CA ASP A 583 22.75 20.43 -1.82
C ASP A 583 23.44 21.54 -1.01
N GLY A 584 22.93 22.77 -1.13
CA GLY A 584 23.50 23.93 -0.44
C GLY A 584 23.50 23.83 1.09
N ASN A 585 22.61 23.02 1.66
CA ASN A 585 22.53 22.75 3.10
C ASN A 585 23.24 21.46 3.49
N ASP A 586 23.11 20.38 2.69
CA ASP A 586 23.56 19.04 3.06
C ASP A 586 24.94 18.63 2.53
N GLY A 587 25.57 19.47 1.73
CA GLY A 587 26.93 19.24 1.24
C GLY A 587 26.94 18.52 -0.10
N VAL A 588 28.04 17.82 -0.35
CA VAL A 588 28.21 17.00 -1.55
C VAL A 588 27.91 15.55 -1.19
N SER A 589 27.01 14.92 -1.94
CA SER A 589 26.72 13.51 -1.83
C SER A 589 27.00 12.78 -3.14
N ILE A 590 27.51 11.56 -3.06
CA ILE A 590 27.57 10.66 -4.22
C ILE A 590 26.33 9.78 -4.20
N SER A 591 25.74 9.55 -5.36
CA SER A 591 24.62 8.63 -5.56
C SER A 591 24.97 7.57 -6.61
N VAL A 592 24.67 6.32 -6.30
CA VAL A 592 24.71 5.19 -7.23
C VAL A 592 23.38 4.47 -7.21
N MET A 593 23.00 3.86 -8.33
CA MET A 593 21.85 2.98 -8.41
C MET A 593 22.32 1.53 -8.51
N LEU A 594 21.85 0.68 -7.59
CA LEU A 594 21.99 -0.77 -7.73
C LEU A 594 20.73 -1.30 -8.39
N SER A 595 20.92 -2.09 -9.45
CA SER A 595 19.84 -2.73 -10.20
C SER A 595 19.92 -4.24 -10.08
N ASN A 596 18.86 -4.92 -10.52
CA ASN A 596 18.80 -6.38 -10.55
C ASN A 596 19.13 -7.02 -9.19
N LEU A 597 18.61 -6.43 -8.10
CA LEU A 597 18.92 -6.85 -6.73
C LEU A 597 18.66 -8.34 -6.49
N GLN A 598 17.68 -8.93 -7.19
CA GLN A 598 17.41 -10.36 -7.14
C GLN A 598 18.61 -11.23 -7.58
N ARG A 599 19.58 -10.70 -8.34
CA ARG A 599 20.77 -11.47 -8.75
C ARG A 599 21.84 -11.55 -7.67
N LEU A 600 21.72 -10.76 -6.60
CA LEU A 600 22.69 -10.70 -5.52
C LEU A 600 22.55 -11.92 -4.62
N LYS A 601 23.57 -12.77 -4.62
CA LYS A 601 23.62 -14.00 -3.81
C LYS A 601 24.40 -13.75 -2.52
N GLY A 602 23.69 -13.78 -1.40
CA GLY A 602 24.29 -13.58 -0.07
C GLY A 602 24.69 -12.13 0.20
N THR A 603 25.61 -11.95 1.14
CA THR A 603 26.02 -10.61 1.60
C THR A 603 26.91 -9.93 0.56
N VAL A 604 26.49 -8.75 0.09
CA VAL A 604 27.33 -7.89 -0.76
C VAL A 604 28.32 -7.13 0.13
N LEU A 605 29.60 -7.40 -0.07
CA LEU A 605 30.69 -6.63 0.52
C LEU A 605 31.13 -5.52 -0.43
N PHE A 606 31.32 -4.32 0.09
CA PHE A 606 31.77 -3.15 -0.67
C PHE A 606 32.86 -2.40 0.11
N SER A 607 33.52 -1.45 -0.54
CA SER A 607 34.47 -0.53 0.09
C SER A 607 34.10 0.92 -0.14
N VAL A 608 34.56 1.78 0.76
CA VAL A 608 34.38 3.23 0.71
C VAL A 608 35.75 3.88 0.62
N ASP A 609 35.96 4.69 -0.40
CA ASP A 609 37.16 5.52 -0.56
C ASP A 609 36.79 6.97 -0.29
N LEU A 610 37.43 7.55 0.74
CA LEU A 610 37.30 8.95 1.09
C LEU A 610 38.33 9.74 0.28
N ALA A 611 37.87 10.65 -0.57
CA ALA A 611 38.73 11.42 -1.47
C ALA A 611 38.54 12.93 -1.30
N SER A 612 39.61 13.69 -1.57
CA SER A 612 39.55 15.14 -1.70
C SER A 612 38.87 15.52 -3.01
N ARG A 613 37.85 16.36 -2.97
CA ARG A 613 37.08 16.78 -4.16
C ARG A 613 37.91 17.62 -5.14
N LYS A 614 38.96 18.29 -4.67
CA LYS A 614 39.74 19.23 -5.49
C LYS A 614 40.59 18.53 -6.54
N ASP A 615 41.14 17.38 -6.19
CA ASP A 615 42.12 16.62 -6.96
C ASP A 615 41.80 15.12 -7.06
N ASP A 616 40.70 14.67 -6.47
CA ASP A 616 40.21 13.29 -6.45
C ASP A 616 41.21 12.30 -5.82
N VAL A 617 42.09 12.81 -4.95
CA VAL A 617 43.09 11.99 -4.26
C VAL A 617 42.41 11.28 -3.08
N VAL A 618 42.43 9.95 -3.11
CA VAL A 618 41.98 9.11 -2.00
C VAL A 618 42.89 9.33 -0.78
N ILE A 619 42.31 9.82 0.32
CA ILE A 619 43.00 10.10 1.58
C ILE A 619 42.85 8.98 2.59
N ALA A 620 41.79 8.16 2.48
CA ALA A 620 41.56 7.01 3.33
C ALA A 620 40.58 6.05 2.67
N SER A 621 40.67 4.77 3.02
CA SER A 621 39.77 3.73 2.50
C SER A 621 39.33 2.80 3.61
N LYS A 622 38.12 2.25 3.49
CA LYS A 622 37.63 1.18 4.36
C LYS A 622 36.96 0.09 3.52
N SER A 623 37.39 -1.15 3.71
CA SER A 623 36.92 -2.30 2.96
C SER A 623 36.09 -3.27 3.81
N ASN A 624 35.50 -4.28 3.16
CA ASN A 624 34.69 -5.33 3.77
C ASN A 624 33.46 -4.81 4.54
N LEU A 625 32.87 -3.71 4.08
CA LEU A 625 31.60 -3.20 4.58
C LEU A 625 30.47 -4.03 4.00
N SER A 626 29.50 -4.41 4.83
CA SER A 626 28.36 -5.23 4.42
C SER A 626 27.16 -4.36 4.10
N LEU A 627 26.60 -4.51 2.89
CA LEU A 627 25.34 -3.87 2.50
C LEU A 627 24.15 -4.43 3.29
N GLY A 628 24.23 -5.71 3.70
CA GLY A 628 23.11 -6.44 4.28
C GLY A 628 22.04 -6.77 3.24
N ASP A 629 20.82 -7.04 3.69
CA ASP A 629 19.71 -7.28 2.78
C ASP A 629 18.95 -5.98 2.47
N VAL A 630 18.68 -5.77 1.17
CA VAL A 630 18.03 -4.58 0.62
C VAL A 630 16.85 -5.01 -0.24
N LEU A 631 15.64 -4.56 0.11
CA LEU A 631 14.43 -4.85 -0.67
C LEU A 631 14.25 -6.37 -0.95
N VAL A 632 14.10 -6.79 -2.22
CA VAL A 632 13.87 -8.20 -2.61
C VAL A 632 14.99 -9.17 -2.24
N THR A 633 16.22 -8.72 -1.93
CA THR A 633 17.31 -9.67 -1.64
C THR A 633 17.01 -10.56 -0.42
N ARG A 634 16.09 -10.14 0.46
CA ARG A 634 15.64 -10.92 1.63
C ARG A 634 14.91 -12.20 1.26
N ILE A 635 14.11 -12.15 0.20
CA ILE A 635 13.28 -13.30 -0.22
C ILE A 635 13.97 -14.12 -1.31
N TYR A 636 14.83 -13.50 -2.11
CA TYR A 636 15.51 -14.16 -3.24
C TYR A 636 16.79 -14.91 -2.81
N ARG A 637 16.95 -15.32 -1.55
CA ARG A 637 18.11 -16.13 -1.15
C ARG A 637 17.97 -17.54 -1.73
N VAL A 638 18.41 -17.66 -2.99
CA VAL A 638 18.67 -18.84 -3.83
C VAL A 638 18.28 -20.17 -3.18
N GLU A 639 17.21 -20.77 -3.71
CA GLU A 639 17.07 -22.23 -3.76
C GLU A 639 18.22 -22.87 -4.54
#